data_AF-A0A1D3TZ88-F1
#
_entry.id   AF-A0A1D3TZ88-F1
#
_cell.length_a   1.000
_cell.length_b   1.000
_cell.length_c   1.000
_cell.angle_alpha   90.00
_cell.angle_beta   90.00
_cell.angle_gamma   90.00
#
_symmetry.space_group_name_H-M   'P 1'
#
loop_
_entity.id
_entity.type
_entity.pdbx_description
1 polymer ?
#
loop_
_entity_poly.entity_id
_entity_poly.type
_entity_poly.pdbx_seq_one_letter_code
_entity_poly.pdbx_strand_id
1 'polypeptide(L)'
;MIKKLSSIILAVMIMLTVLPLPAATSKAAGSTEAAAADEAMIGSFVTQLYEKALSRAATESELAYYTNALLSDASESTYMTGVKAAYSLIVSPEFKSRNLSNSDYMDVLDTIFMDRSSGEGGKAYWMNYLDYGVSREFALKGFAESAEFQWICDYYGIERGTIVLTEARDQNPSLTMFVYRLYSHIMGKAAEADTLNFYANEILSGRMHPAYVTKNLIFSTEFENRQLSDTDYIKVLYRTFIGREADADGLSYHLERMKSGTSRRELFYGFVNTPEFYQIMQGFGLEFIPITDSTDSVPGSEYPDFTVENGVLTGYTGDGGDVVISEDLGITSIGSNAFSSCVTLTSITIPSSVTSLGANAFSNCSALREVGFSEGLTRIGQNAFSNCDALTEIGLPESLTQIDSYAFSNCNELTDVYFYGNAPSMGSGVFDYTADDLSIYYYYNVSGFTDTWYGYETIGFMVFDSEAVSAFITRLYEKVLSRTPDASEIEYYMNQLSYEDFEDPAMTGADVGRGFVFSPEFKNRNLSNSEFVEVLYTTFMNRPSDAGGKAYWLNMLDNGVSREFVFKSFVESNEYVDVCNSCGIVSGEVDLPDARDQNPNLTMFVSRLYSKALGRTAETDGLNYYAAEILSGRIAPEDAAQNFIFSPEFEDKNLSDMEYVKVLYRTFMGREFDEGGLSYHLDRMENGVSREEILFGFAYSPEFEGIMSSFGL
;
A
#
# COMPACT_ATOMS: atom_id res chain seq x y z
N MET A 1 -46.78 16.60 11.81
CA MET A 1 -46.27 16.64 13.20
C MET A 1 -46.75 15.48 14.07
N ILE A 2 -48.05 15.16 14.13
CA ILE A 2 -48.58 14.05 14.96
C ILE A 2 -48.04 12.66 14.54
N LYS A 3 -47.77 12.42 13.24
CA LYS A 3 -47.08 11.19 12.77
C LYS A 3 -45.60 11.10 13.14
N LYS A 4 -44.87 12.23 13.28
CA LYS A 4 -43.47 12.25 13.74
C LYS A 4 -43.37 12.04 15.26
N LEU A 5 -44.35 12.51 16.03
CA LEU A 5 -44.43 12.21 17.47
C LEU A 5 -44.74 10.73 17.76
N SER A 6 -45.57 10.08 16.94
CA SER A 6 -45.88 8.65 17.09
C SER A 6 -44.66 7.74 16.93
N SER A 7 -43.74 8.08 16.02
CA SER A 7 -42.51 7.30 15.78
C SER A 7 -41.49 7.46 16.91
N ILE A 8 -41.41 8.66 17.50
CA ILE A 8 -40.53 8.94 18.64
C ILE A 8 -41.09 8.29 19.93
N ILE A 9 -42.41 8.29 20.13
CA ILE A 9 -43.04 7.62 21.29
C ILE A 9 -42.92 6.09 21.17
N LEU A 10 -42.97 5.52 19.96
CA LEU A 10 -42.76 4.09 19.75
C LEU A 10 -41.28 3.69 19.97
N ALA A 11 -40.32 4.51 19.53
CA ALA A 11 -38.89 4.29 19.81
C ALA A 11 -38.55 4.40 21.31
N VAL A 12 -39.19 5.32 22.04
CA VAL A 12 -39.01 5.47 23.50
C VAL A 12 -39.74 4.37 24.28
N MET A 13 -40.86 3.84 23.79
CA MET A 13 -41.53 2.68 24.42
C MET A 13 -40.80 1.35 24.19
N ILE A 14 -40.12 1.19 23.04
CA ILE A 14 -39.29 -0.02 22.77
C ILE A 14 -38.06 -0.04 23.70
N MET A 15 -37.45 1.13 23.99
CA MET A 15 -36.38 1.25 25.01
C MET A 15 -36.80 0.78 26.43
N LEU A 16 -38.09 0.73 26.74
CA LEU A 16 -38.60 0.41 28.08
C LEU A 16 -39.05 -1.05 28.27
N THR A 17 -38.95 -1.90 27.24
CA THR A 17 -39.45 -3.30 27.30
C THR A 17 -38.37 -4.38 27.28
N VAL A 18 -37.08 -4.00 27.28
CA VAL A 18 -35.99 -4.95 27.50
C VAL A 18 -36.07 -5.44 28.95
N LEU A 19 -36.24 -6.75 29.13
CA LEU A 19 -36.19 -7.44 30.43
C LEU A 19 -34.97 -6.96 31.24
N PRO A 20 -35.09 -6.72 32.56
CA PRO A 20 -33.94 -6.30 33.35
C PRO A 20 -33.00 -7.49 33.52
N LEU A 21 -31.90 -7.50 32.75
CA LEU A 21 -30.73 -8.33 33.03
C LEU A 21 -29.88 -7.62 34.12
N PRO A 22 -29.23 -8.38 35.03
CA PRO A 22 -28.75 -7.87 36.31
C PRO A 22 -27.58 -6.89 36.16
N ALA A 23 -27.45 -6.01 37.15
CA ALA A 23 -26.51 -4.90 37.20
C ALA A 23 -25.05 -5.31 36.96
N ALA A 24 -24.37 -4.52 36.12
CA ALA A 24 -22.94 -4.61 35.86
C ALA A 24 -22.12 -4.49 37.17
N THR A 25 -21.25 -5.45 37.42
CA THR A 25 -20.21 -5.35 38.46
C THR A 25 -19.00 -4.64 37.87
N SER A 26 -18.61 -3.52 38.49
CA SER A 26 -17.43 -2.74 38.14
C SER A 26 -16.13 -3.56 38.20
N LYS A 27 -15.20 -3.33 37.25
CA LYS A 27 -13.80 -3.78 37.27
C LYS A 27 -13.20 -3.64 38.67
N ALA A 28 -13.01 -4.76 39.37
CA ALA A 28 -12.26 -4.84 40.61
C ALA A 28 -10.86 -5.36 40.28
N ALA A 29 -9.85 -4.52 40.45
CA ALA A 29 -8.46 -4.85 40.20
C ALA A 29 -7.93 -5.92 41.18
N GLY A 30 -7.24 -6.94 40.64
CA GLY A 30 -6.12 -7.59 41.34
C GLY A 30 -6.29 -9.00 41.92
N SER A 31 -7.12 -9.89 41.34
CA SER A 31 -7.09 -11.33 41.67
C SER A 31 -7.08 -12.22 40.43
N THR A 32 -6.47 -13.40 40.53
CA THR A 32 -6.41 -14.42 39.46
C THR A 32 -7.78 -14.96 39.07
N GLU A 33 -8.78 -14.87 39.95
CA GLU A 33 -10.17 -15.27 39.67
C GLU A 33 -10.92 -14.21 38.84
N ALA A 34 -10.61 -12.92 39.00
CA ALA A 34 -11.20 -11.85 38.19
C ALA A 34 -10.69 -11.88 36.74
N ALA A 35 -9.38 -12.13 36.55
CA ALA A 35 -8.80 -12.29 35.22
C ALA A 35 -9.39 -13.49 34.44
N ALA A 36 -9.62 -14.62 35.13
CA ALA A 36 -10.27 -15.78 34.52
C ALA A 36 -11.75 -15.55 34.18
N ALA A 37 -12.44 -14.67 34.92
CA ALA A 37 -13.83 -14.30 34.64
C ALA A 37 -13.92 -13.35 33.42
N ASP A 38 -12.99 -12.40 33.31
CA ASP A 38 -12.89 -11.50 32.15
C ASP A 38 -12.55 -12.29 30.87
N GLU A 39 -11.63 -13.25 30.95
CA GLU A 39 -11.27 -14.15 29.85
C GLU A 39 -12.47 -15.00 29.38
N ALA A 40 -13.23 -15.57 30.31
CA ALA A 40 -14.44 -16.35 29.96
C ALA A 40 -15.54 -15.48 29.32
N MET A 41 -15.69 -14.23 29.78
CA MET A 41 -16.69 -13.30 29.25
C MET A 41 -16.34 -12.87 27.82
N ILE A 42 -15.08 -12.50 27.57
CA ILE A 42 -14.59 -12.14 26.24
C ILE A 42 -14.59 -13.37 25.30
N GLY A 43 -14.23 -14.56 25.79
CA GLY A 43 -14.34 -15.80 25.02
C GLY A 43 -15.77 -16.10 24.56
N SER A 44 -16.78 -15.74 25.36
CA SER A 44 -18.20 -15.83 24.97
C SER A 44 -18.56 -14.86 23.85
N PHE A 45 -18.04 -13.63 23.89
CA PHE A 45 -18.20 -12.65 22.82
C PHE A 45 -17.61 -13.17 21.50
N VAL A 46 -16.37 -13.67 21.53
CA VAL A 46 -15.70 -14.24 20.35
C VAL A 46 -16.48 -15.42 19.79
N THR A 47 -16.98 -16.32 20.65
CA THR A 47 -17.80 -17.46 20.23
C THR A 47 -19.05 -16.99 19.47
N GLN A 48 -19.76 -16.00 20.01
CA GLN A 48 -20.96 -15.45 19.37
C GLN A 48 -20.64 -14.74 18.06
N LEU A 49 -19.50 -14.04 17.97
CA LEU A 49 -19.05 -13.44 16.72
C LEU A 49 -18.87 -14.49 15.62
N TYR A 50 -18.20 -15.61 15.91
CA TYR A 50 -18.01 -16.71 14.94
C TYR A 50 -19.33 -17.36 14.54
N GLU A 51 -20.22 -17.62 15.49
CA GLU A 51 -21.53 -18.21 15.20
C GLU A 51 -22.39 -17.30 14.32
N LYS A 52 -22.40 -15.99 14.59
CA LYS A 52 -23.20 -15.02 13.84
C LYS A 52 -22.57 -14.66 12.49
N ALA A 53 -21.26 -14.43 12.45
CA ALA A 53 -20.55 -14.03 11.24
C ALA A 53 -20.24 -15.19 10.30
N LEU A 54 -19.88 -16.37 10.81
CA LEU A 54 -19.41 -17.51 9.99
C LEU A 54 -20.32 -18.73 10.08
N SER A 55 -21.35 -18.71 10.94
CA SER A 55 -22.28 -19.84 11.11
C SER A 55 -21.59 -21.14 11.53
N ARG A 56 -20.48 -21.03 12.26
CA ARG A 56 -19.73 -22.14 12.87
C ARG A 56 -19.12 -21.73 14.20
N ALA A 57 -18.67 -22.72 14.97
CA ALA A 57 -17.86 -22.47 16.16
C ALA A 57 -16.44 -22.02 15.79
N ALA A 58 -15.83 -21.20 16.64
CA ALA A 58 -14.40 -20.91 16.60
C ALA A 58 -13.60 -22.18 16.95
N THR A 59 -12.47 -22.38 16.29
CA THR A 59 -11.46 -23.36 16.72
C THR A 59 -10.79 -22.89 18.02
N GLU A 60 -10.14 -23.81 18.75
CA GLU A 60 -9.44 -23.45 19.99
C GLU A 60 -8.37 -22.37 19.76
N SER A 61 -7.64 -22.43 18.64
CA SER A 61 -6.63 -21.43 18.27
C SER A 61 -7.23 -20.07 17.92
N GLU A 62 -8.35 -20.04 17.19
CA GLU A 62 -9.05 -18.79 16.86
C GLU A 62 -9.62 -18.14 18.12
N LEU A 63 -10.26 -18.94 18.99
CA LEU A 63 -10.82 -18.48 20.25
C LEU A 63 -9.72 -17.88 21.13
N ALA A 64 -8.58 -18.57 21.26
CA ALA A 64 -7.43 -18.07 22.03
C ALA A 64 -6.86 -16.78 21.45
N TYR A 65 -6.66 -16.70 20.13
CA TYR A 65 -6.12 -15.51 19.46
C TYR A 65 -6.97 -14.27 19.72
N TYR A 66 -8.27 -14.33 19.41
CA TYR A 66 -9.15 -13.18 19.55
C TYR A 66 -9.40 -12.80 21.02
N THR A 67 -9.52 -13.79 21.91
CA THR A 67 -9.72 -13.53 23.34
C THR A 67 -8.51 -12.82 23.94
N ASN A 68 -7.29 -13.26 23.62
CA ASN A 68 -6.06 -12.62 24.08
C ASN A 68 -5.90 -11.20 23.51
N ALA A 69 -6.20 -11.00 22.23
CA ALA A 69 -6.11 -9.69 21.58
C ALA A 69 -7.08 -8.67 22.18
N LEU A 70 -8.31 -9.08 22.51
CA LEU A 70 -9.33 -8.24 23.15
C LEU A 70 -9.05 -7.97 24.64
N LEU A 71 -8.25 -8.82 25.29
CA LEU A 71 -7.79 -8.65 26.68
C LEU A 71 -6.54 -7.78 26.80
N SER A 72 -5.72 -7.70 25.75
CA SER A 72 -4.44 -7.00 25.77
C SER A 72 -4.60 -5.50 26.00
N ASP A 73 -3.54 -4.86 26.53
CA ASP A 73 -3.53 -3.43 26.78
C ASP A 73 -3.44 -2.65 25.45
N ALA A 74 -4.04 -1.45 25.38
CA ALA A 74 -4.03 -0.62 24.18
C ALA A 74 -2.62 -0.22 23.69
N SER A 75 -1.60 -0.31 24.56
CA SER A 75 -0.19 -0.10 24.22
C SER A 75 0.49 -1.32 23.58
N GLU A 76 -0.15 -2.50 23.60
CA GLU A 76 0.39 -3.72 23.02
C GLU A 76 0.04 -3.82 21.53
N SER A 77 0.99 -4.29 20.72
CA SER A 77 0.82 -4.49 19.28
C SER A 77 -0.28 -5.50 18.91
N THR A 78 -0.65 -6.36 19.86
CA THR A 78 -1.73 -7.35 19.72
C THR A 78 -3.12 -6.80 20.06
N TYR A 79 -3.22 -5.52 20.46
CA TYR A 79 -4.47 -4.90 20.89
C TYR A 79 -5.57 -4.91 19.83
N MET A 80 -6.75 -5.35 20.25
CA MET A 80 -7.94 -5.40 19.39
C MET A 80 -9.15 -4.79 20.09
N THR A 81 -9.93 -4.02 19.33
CA THR A 81 -11.23 -3.50 19.75
C THR A 81 -12.34 -4.44 19.26
N GLY A 82 -13.55 -4.28 19.81
CA GLY A 82 -14.73 -5.04 19.37
C GLY A 82 -15.03 -4.84 17.88
N VAL A 83 -14.85 -3.61 17.37
CA VAL A 83 -14.96 -3.30 15.93
C VAL A 83 -13.91 -4.06 15.13
N LYS A 84 -12.62 -4.03 15.54
CA LYS A 84 -11.55 -4.73 14.82
C LYS A 84 -11.81 -6.25 14.76
N ALA A 85 -12.29 -6.85 15.85
CA ALA A 85 -12.61 -8.27 15.91
C ALA A 85 -13.82 -8.65 15.03
N ALA A 86 -14.87 -7.82 14.99
CA ALA A 86 -16.00 -8.06 14.11
C ALA A 86 -15.63 -7.82 12.63
N TYR A 87 -14.86 -6.76 12.36
CA TYR A 87 -14.40 -6.39 11.03
C TYR A 87 -13.55 -7.49 10.42
N SER A 88 -12.54 -8.00 11.15
CA SER A 88 -11.63 -9.05 10.66
C SER A 88 -12.36 -10.32 10.22
N LEU A 89 -13.46 -10.68 10.90
CA LEU A 89 -14.31 -11.80 10.51
C LEU A 89 -15.15 -11.47 9.27
N ILE A 90 -15.74 -10.28 9.20
CA ILE A 90 -16.62 -9.87 8.09
C ILE A 90 -15.84 -9.68 6.78
N VAL A 91 -14.58 -9.25 6.84
CA VAL A 91 -13.71 -9.12 5.65
C VAL A 91 -12.90 -10.38 5.34
N SER A 92 -13.01 -11.43 6.17
CA SER A 92 -12.28 -12.67 5.99
C SER A 92 -12.64 -13.39 4.68
N PRO A 93 -11.70 -14.16 4.09
CA PRO A 93 -11.98 -14.99 2.92
C PRO A 93 -13.15 -15.96 3.15
N GLU A 94 -13.27 -16.51 4.36
CA GLU A 94 -14.35 -17.41 4.72
C GLU A 94 -15.71 -16.71 4.66
N PHE A 95 -15.83 -15.53 5.25
CA PHE A 95 -17.08 -14.75 5.19
C PHE A 95 -17.42 -14.34 3.75
N LYS A 96 -16.44 -13.86 3.00
CA LYS A 96 -16.60 -13.46 1.59
C LYS A 96 -17.05 -14.63 0.71
N SER A 97 -16.56 -15.85 0.98
CA SER A 97 -16.95 -17.06 0.23
C SER A 97 -18.45 -17.40 0.31
N ARG A 98 -19.17 -16.85 1.30
CA ARG A 98 -20.62 -17.01 1.45
C ARG A 98 -21.42 -16.30 0.35
N ASN A 99 -20.79 -15.39 -0.41
CA ASN A 99 -21.37 -14.64 -1.52
C ASN A 99 -22.76 -14.05 -1.20
N LEU A 100 -22.87 -13.43 -0.03
CA LEU A 100 -24.13 -12.91 0.48
C LEU A 100 -24.67 -11.80 -0.42
N SER A 101 -25.99 -11.77 -0.64
CA SER A 101 -26.65 -10.61 -1.23
C SER A 101 -26.52 -9.41 -0.29
N ASN A 102 -26.73 -8.18 -0.78
CA ASN A 102 -26.74 -6.99 0.09
C ASN A 102 -27.78 -7.13 1.22
N SER A 103 -28.92 -7.75 0.91
CA SER A 103 -29.96 -8.04 1.90
C SER A 103 -29.47 -9.00 3.00
N ASP A 104 -28.85 -10.11 2.62
CA ASP A 104 -28.39 -11.12 3.58
C ASP A 104 -27.18 -10.61 4.37
N TYR A 105 -26.33 -9.79 3.74
CA TYR A 105 -25.23 -9.10 4.41
C TYR A 105 -25.74 -8.17 5.52
N MET A 106 -26.79 -7.39 5.26
CA MET A 106 -27.43 -6.57 6.30
C MET A 106 -28.04 -7.39 7.43
N ASP A 107 -28.63 -8.55 7.13
CA ASP A 107 -29.17 -9.44 8.16
C ASP A 107 -28.06 -9.97 9.07
N VAL A 108 -26.88 -10.25 8.52
CA VAL A 108 -25.71 -10.63 9.32
C VAL A 108 -25.24 -9.47 10.20
N LEU A 109 -25.17 -8.24 9.69
CA LEU A 109 -24.80 -7.07 10.50
C LEU A 109 -25.79 -6.83 11.66
N ASP A 110 -27.09 -6.97 11.43
CA ASP A 110 -28.11 -6.88 12.49
C ASP A 110 -27.86 -7.90 13.60
N THR A 111 -27.47 -9.13 13.27
CA THR A 111 -27.18 -10.15 14.30
C THR A 111 -25.91 -9.88 15.09
N ILE A 112 -24.86 -9.38 14.43
CA ILE A 112 -23.55 -9.10 15.05
C ILE A 112 -23.61 -7.84 15.93
N PHE A 113 -24.10 -6.73 15.37
CA PHE A 113 -23.96 -5.41 15.98
C PHE A 113 -25.17 -4.96 16.79
N MET A 114 -26.33 -5.60 16.61
CA MET A 114 -27.59 -5.19 17.25
C MET A 114 -28.23 -6.30 18.10
N ASP A 115 -27.69 -7.52 18.07
CA ASP A 115 -28.18 -8.72 18.76
C ASP A 115 -29.70 -8.95 18.62
N ARG A 116 -30.24 -8.72 17.42
CA ARG A 116 -31.67 -8.82 17.11
C ARG A 116 -31.92 -9.63 15.83
N SER A 117 -33.15 -10.16 15.71
CA SER A 117 -33.59 -10.86 14.50
C SER A 117 -33.73 -9.90 13.31
N SER A 118 -33.45 -10.40 12.10
CA SER A 118 -33.52 -9.66 10.85
C SER A 118 -34.88 -8.97 10.65
N GLY A 119 -34.85 -7.66 10.34
CA GLY A 119 -36.03 -6.91 9.88
C GLY A 119 -36.61 -5.87 10.84
N GLU A 120 -36.11 -5.72 12.07
CA GLU A 120 -36.58 -4.70 13.02
C GLU A 120 -35.84 -3.35 12.87
N GLY A 121 -35.93 -2.72 11.70
CA GLY A 121 -35.67 -1.28 11.52
C GLY A 121 -34.23 -0.89 11.16
N GLY A 122 -34.03 -0.39 9.93
CA GLY A 122 -32.76 0.18 9.45
C GLY A 122 -32.26 -0.45 8.14
N LYS A 123 -32.60 -1.71 7.86
CA LYS A 123 -32.19 -2.42 6.63
C LYS A 123 -32.53 -1.67 5.33
N ALA A 124 -33.76 -1.16 5.22
CA ALA A 124 -34.19 -0.41 4.04
C ALA A 124 -33.41 0.91 3.84
N TYR A 125 -32.92 1.52 4.94
CA TYR A 125 -32.10 2.72 4.88
C TYR A 125 -30.72 2.39 4.28
N TRP A 126 -30.06 1.33 4.75
CA TRP A 126 -28.75 0.92 4.24
C TRP A 126 -28.79 0.34 2.82
N MET A 127 -29.82 -0.44 2.49
CA MET A 127 -30.02 -0.97 1.13
C MET A 127 -30.08 0.15 0.09
N ASN A 128 -30.68 1.30 0.42
CA ASN A 128 -30.71 2.43 -0.49
C ASN A 128 -29.31 3.02 -0.80
N TYR A 129 -28.34 2.90 0.10
CA TYR A 129 -26.96 3.31 -0.20
C TYR A 129 -26.25 2.25 -1.04
N LEU A 130 -26.37 0.98 -0.65
CA LEU A 130 -25.72 -0.14 -1.34
C LEU A 130 -26.20 -0.31 -2.79
N ASP A 131 -27.50 -0.12 -3.03
CA ASP A 131 -28.09 -0.22 -4.37
C ASP A 131 -27.65 0.93 -5.31
N TYR A 132 -27.06 1.98 -4.74
CA TYR A 132 -26.56 3.17 -5.44
C TYR A 132 -25.03 3.31 -5.32
N GLY A 133 -24.32 2.19 -5.13
CA GLY A 133 -22.88 2.09 -5.32
C GLY A 133 -22.00 2.50 -4.13
N VAL A 134 -22.61 2.88 -3.00
CA VAL A 134 -21.91 3.06 -1.72
C VAL A 134 -21.49 1.70 -1.16
N SER A 135 -20.34 1.62 -0.51
CA SER A 135 -19.75 0.33 -0.15
C SER A 135 -20.47 -0.38 1.00
N ARG A 136 -20.20 -1.68 1.14
CA ARG A 136 -20.60 -2.48 2.30
C ARG A 136 -19.86 -2.06 3.58
N GLU A 137 -18.71 -1.42 3.45
CA GLU A 137 -17.90 -0.93 4.55
C GLU A 137 -18.52 0.33 5.17
N PHE A 138 -19.08 1.22 4.34
CA PHE A 138 -19.88 2.35 4.84
C PHE A 138 -21.06 1.87 5.70
N ALA A 139 -21.79 0.86 5.24
CA ALA A 139 -22.87 0.28 6.02
C ALA A 139 -22.35 -0.36 7.31
N LEU A 140 -21.26 -1.12 7.22
CA LEU A 140 -20.59 -1.73 8.39
C LEU A 140 -20.20 -0.69 9.43
N LYS A 141 -19.60 0.43 9.03
CA LYS A 141 -19.27 1.56 9.92
C LYS A 141 -20.50 2.08 10.66
N GLY A 142 -21.62 2.22 9.97
CA GLY A 142 -22.88 2.65 10.58
C GLY A 142 -23.38 1.71 11.68
N PHE A 143 -23.23 0.40 11.49
CA PHE A 143 -23.57 -0.60 12.52
C PHE A 143 -22.52 -0.64 13.65
N ALA A 144 -21.24 -0.60 13.30
CA ALA A 144 -20.11 -0.60 14.24
C ALA A 144 -20.11 0.62 15.18
N GLU A 145 -20.58 1.78 14.72
CA GLU A 145 -20.60 3.00 15.52
C GLU A 145 -21.95 3.27 16.22
N SER A 146 -22.88 2.32 16.12
CA SER A 146 -24.17 2.39 16.78
C SER A 146 -24.07 2.41 18.31
N ALA A 147 -25.12 2.92 18.97
CA ALA A 147 -25.22 2.91 20.42
C ALA A 147 -25.46 1.48 20.96
N GLU A 148 -26.15 0.67 20.18
CA GLU A 148 -26.41 -0.74 20.44
C GLU A 148 -25.12 -1.54 20.48
N PHE A 149 -24.21 -1.36 19.51
CA PHE A 149 -22.92 -2.04 19.55
C PHE A 149 -22.03 -1.55 20.69
N GLN A 150 -22.08 -0.24 21.01
CA GLN A 150 -21.40 0.28 22.21
C GLN A 150 -21.88 -0.45 23.47
N TRP A 151 -23.19 -0.65 23.62
CA TRP A 151 -23.75 -1.38 24.75
C TRP A 151 -23.31 -2.84 24.80
N ILE A 152 -23.21 -3.52 23.65
CA ILE A 152 -22.66 -4.88 23.56
C ILE A 152 -21.19 -4.89 24.03
N CYS A 153 -20.36 -3.97 23.54
CA CYS A 153 -18.96 -3.87 23.96
C CYS A 153 -18.82 -3.59 25.47
N ASP A 154 -19.61 -2.66 26.00
CA ASP A 154 -19.64 -2.33 27.43
C ASP A 154 -20.04 -3.54 28.29
N TYR A 155 -20.99 -4.35 27.80
CA TYR A 155 -21.41 -5.59 28.48
C TYR A 155 -20.25 -6.56 28.62
N TYR A 156 -19.45 -6.77 27.57
CA TYR A 156 -18.29 -7.68 27.59
C TYR A 156 -17.00 -7.03 28.13
N GLY A 157 -17.04 -5.75 28.53
CA GLY A 157 -15.86 -5.03 29.05
C GLY A 157 -14.79 -4.71 28.00
N ILE A 158 -15.18 -4.64 26.71
CA ILE A 158 -14.30 -4.44 25.55
C ILE A 158 -14.42 -2.99 25.07
N GLU A 159 -13.33 -2.40 24.58
CA GLU A 159 -13.41 -1.11 23.88
C GLU A 159 -14.05 -1.28 22.50
N ARG A 160 -15.03 -0.44 22.17
CA ARG A 160 -15.74 -0.53 20.88
C ARG A 160 -14.81 -0.31 19.69
N GLY A 161 -14.05 0.77 19.65
CA GLY A 161 -13.29 1.21 18.48
C GLY A 161 -14.15 1.89 17.39
N THR A 162 -13.54 2.15 16.22
CA THR A 162 -14.13 2.84 15.06
C THR A 162 -13.66 2.20 13.74
N ILE A 163 -14.34 2.52 12.63
CA ILE A 163 -13.93 2.16 11.27
C ILE A 163 -13.55 3.43 10.54
N VAL A 164 -12.39 3.43 9.87
CA VAL A 164 -11.95 4.52 9.00
C VAL A 164 -12.33 4.15 7.57
N LEU A 165 -13.04 5.05 6.87
CA LEU A 165 -13.37 4.85 5.46
C LEU A 165 -12.24 5.40 4.61
N THR A 166 -11.69 4.57 3.74
CA THR A 166 -10.58 4.93 2.85
C THR A 166 -11.08 5.35 1.46
N GLU A 167 -12.18 4.75 1.00
CA GLU A 167 -12.74 5.04 -0.31
C GLU A 167 -13.47 6.40 -0.35
N ALA A 168 -13.12 7.23 -1.34
CA ALA A 168 -13.73 8.53 -1.56
C ALA A 168 -15.25 8.48 -1.73
N ARG A 169 -15.77 7.41 -2.36
CA ARG A 169 -17.21 7.21 -2.55
C ARG A 169 -17.97 7.03 -1.24
N ASP A 170 -17.31 6.67 -0.15
CA ASP A 170 -17.95 6.49 1.16
C ASP A 170 -17.86 7.74 2.04
N GLN A 171 -16.97 8.68 1.71
CA GLN A 171 -16.80 9.94 2.45
C GLN A 171 -17.99 10.89 2.26
N ASN A 172 -18.64 10.84 1.09
CA ASN A 172 -19.91 11.54 0.83
C ASN A 172 -20.93 10.64 0.09
N PRO A 173 -21.71 9.84 0.83
CA PRO A 173 -22.67 8.90 0.24
C PRO A 173 -23.75 9.57 -0.62
N SER A 174 -24.21 10.78 -0.24
CA SER A 174 -25.21 11.51 -1.03
C SER A 174 -24.65 11.93 -2.39
N LEU A 175 -23.39 12.36 -2.44
CA LEU A 175 -22.70 12.63 -3.69
C LEU A 175 -22.52 11.36 -4.53
N THR A 176 -22.09 10.25 -3.93
CA THR A 176 -21.92 8.97 -4.62
C THR A 176 -23.21 8.48 -5.24
N MET A 177 -24.32 8.53 -4.50
CA MET A 177 -25.63 8.19 -5.02
C MET A 177 -26.05 9.09 -6.20
N PHE A 178 -25.72 10.38 -6.14
CA PHE A 178 -25.98 11.32 -7.23
C PHE A 178 -25.17 10.94 -8.48
N VAL A 179 -23.86 10.72 -8.35
CA VAL A 179 -22.99 10.29 -9.45
C VAL A 179 -23.45 8.95 -10.04
N TYR A 180 -23.76 7.97 -9.20
CA TYR A 180 -24.27 6.67 -9.62
C TYR A 180 -25.55 6.80 -10.44
N ARG A 181 -26.48 7.65 -10.00
CA ARG A 181 -27.72 7.93 -10.71
C ARG A 181 -27.46 8.58 -12.08
N LEU A 182 -26.59 9.58 -12.13
CA LEU A 182 -26.21 10.24 -13.38
C LEU A 182 -25.58 9.24 -14.36
N TYR A 183 -24.59 8.48 -13.90
CA TYR A 183 -23.92 7.46 -14.69
C TYR A 183 -24.92 6.41 -15.19
N SER A 184 -25.79 5.90 -14.32
CA SER A 184 -26.78 4.88 -14.70
C SER A 184 -27.77 5.37 -15.75
N HIS A 185 -28.24 6.61 -15.63
CA HIS A 185 -29.14 7.20 -16.64
C HIS A 185 -28.42 7.52 -17.95
N ILE A 186 -27.22 8.08 -17.87
CA ILE A 186 -26.45 8.52 -19.03
C ILE A 186 -25.90 7.29 -19.76
N MET A 187 -25.15 6.41 -19.11
CA MET A 187 -24.52 5.24 -19.72
C MET A 187 -25.46 4.05 -19.92
N GLY A 188 -26.55 3.97 -19.15
CA GLY A 188 -27.51 2.86 -19.25
C GLY A 188 -27.03 1.55 -18.60
N LYS A 189 -26.01 1.63 -17.73
CA LYS A 189 -25.46 0.54 -16.92
C LYS A 189 -25.08 1.07 -15.53
N ALA A 190 -24.99 0.19 -14.54
CA ALA A 190 -24.50 0.57 -13.21
C ALA A 190 -23.06 1.12 -13.28
N ALA A 191 -22.73 2.09 -12.43
CA ALA A 191 -21.36 2.55 -12.29
C ALA A 191 -20.54 1.54 -11.49
N GLU A 192 -19.30 1.31 -11.93
CA GLU A 192 -18.32 0.50 -11.20
C GLU A 192 -17.72 1.31 -10.04
N ALA A 193 -17.17 0.61 -9.03
CA ALA A 193 -16.62 1.22 -7.82
C ALA A 193 -15.56 2.28 -8.15
N ASP A 194 -14.62 1.96 -9.04
CA ASP A 194 -13.51 2.84 -9.42
C ASP A 194 -14.02 4.13 -10.10
N THR A 195 -15.07 4.02 -10.90
CA THR A 195 -15.70 5.19 -11.52
C THR A 195 -16.33 6.10 -10.48
N LEU A 196 -17.00 5.54 -9.46
CA LEU A 196 -17.59 6.32 -8.38
C LEU A 196 -16.51 6.98 -7.52
N ASN A 197 -15.43 6.25 -7.19
CA ASN A 197 -14.30 6.77 -6.45
C ASN A 197 -13.59 7.91 -7.20
N PHE A 198 -13.38 7.77 -8.52
CA PHE A 198 -12.81 8.83 -9.35
C PHE A 198 -13.62 10.12 -9.25
N TYR A 199 -14.93 10.08 -9.55
CA TYR A 199 -15.76 11.28 -9.49
C TYR A 199 -15.91 11.83 -8.08
N ALA A 200 -16.00 10.97 -7.06
CA ALA A 200 -16.03 11.41 -5.67
C ALA A 200 -14.74 12.17 -5.30
N ASN A 201 -13.57 11.65 -5.68
CA ASN A 201 -12.29 12.31 -5.45
C ASN A 201 -12.18 13.68 -6.13
N GLU A 202 -12.53 13.76 -7.42
CA GLU A 202 -12.48 15.03 -8.15
C GLU A 202 -13.39 16.09 -7.53
N ILE A 203 -14.52 15.69 -6.98
CA ILE A 203 -15.49 16.60 -6.37
C ILE A 203 -15.10 16.99 -4.94
N LEU A 204 -14.67 16.02 -4.13
CA LEU A 204 -14.25 16.26 -2.75
C LEU A 204 -12.98 17.10 -2.67
N SER A 205 -12.08 16.97 -3.66
CA SER A 205 -10.87 17.81 -3.79
C SER A 205 -11.15 19.20 -4.39
N GLY A 206 -12.40 19.51 -4.75
CA GLY A 206 -12.75 20.78 -5.38
C GLY A 206 -12.33 20.94 -6.84
N ARG A 207 -11.67 19.92 -7.43
CA ARG A 207 -11.26 19.91 -8.85
C ARG A 207 -12.44 19.85 -9.83
N MET A 208 -13.60 19.37 -9.37
CA MET A 208 -14.81 19.25 -10.18
C MET A 208 -16.07 19.63 -9.42
N HIS A 209 -16.89 20.51 -9.99
CA HIS A 209 -18.23 20.75 -9.45
C HIS A 209 -19.19 19.61 -9.84
N PRO A 210 -20.09 19.11 -8.96
CA PRO A 210 -20.94 17.94 -9.24
C PRO A 210 -21.78 18.03 -10.53
N ALA A 211 -22.20 19.24 -10.91
CA ALA A 211 -22.93 19.45 -12.15
C ALA A 211 -22.12 19.04 -13.41
N TYR A 212 -20.79 19.19 -13.38
CA TYR A 212 -19.90 18.87 -14.51
C TYR A 212 -19.72 17.38 -14.77
N VAL A 213 -20.06 16.53 -13.80
CA VAL A 213 -20.15 15.07 -14.03
C VAL A 213 -21.06 14.76 -15.22
N THR A 214 -22.18 15.49 -15.35
CA THR A 214 -23.12 15.29 -16.47
C THR A 214 -22.53 15.67 -17.82
N LYS A 215 -21.76 16.76 -17.89
CA LYS A 215 -21.04 17.21 -19.08
C LYS A 215 -19.99 16.17 -19.48
N ASN A 216 -19.17 15.73 -18.52
CA ASN A 216 -18.11 14.75 -18.75
C ASN A 216 -18.66 13.41 -19.24
N LEU A 217 -19.76 12.94 -18.66
CA LEU A 217 -20.38 11.69 -19.09
C LEU A 217 -21.02 11.80 -20.49
N ILE A 218 -21.79 12.86 -20.77
CA ILE A 218 -22.50 13.02 -22.06
C ILE A 218 -21.55 13.29 -23.23
N PHE A 219 -20.42 13.96 -22.99
CA PHE A 219 -19.42 14.25 -24.02
C PHE A 219 -18.22 13.29 -23.98
N SER A 220 -18.30 12.21 -23.19
CA SER A 220 -17.27 11.17 -23.20
C SER A 220 -17.29 10.35 -24.48
N THR A 221 -16.12 9.84 -24.86
CA THR A 221 -15.98 8.85 -25.94
C THR A 221 -16.82 7.59 -25.66
N GLU A 222 -16.94 7.17 -24.39
CA GLU A 222 -17.78 6.04 -24.00
C GLU A 222 -19.26 6.25 -24.38
N PHE A 223 -19.81 7.44 -24.09
CA PHE A 223 -21.17 7.77 -24.44
C PHE A 223 -21.37 7.90 -25.95
N GLU A 224 -20.44 8.54 -26.65
CA GLU A 224 -20.47 8.68 -28.12
C GLU A 224 -20.49 7.32 -28.83
N ASN A 225 -19.71 6.36 -28.34
CA ASN A 225 -19.63 5.00 -28.88
C ASN A 225 -20.97 4.23 -28.84
N ARG A 226 -21.94 4.68 -28.05
CA ARG A 226 -23.28 4.08 -28.00
C ARG A 226 -24.12 4.39 -29.24
N GLN A 227 -23.70 5.37 -30.06
CA GLN A 227 -24.34 5.74 -31.32
C GLN A 227 -25.86 5.87 -31.22
N LEU A 228 -26.34 6.49 -30.14
CA LEU A 228 -27.77 6.61 -29.87
C LEU A 228 -28.50 7.32 -31.01
N SER A 229 -29.74 6.91 -31.28
CA SER A 229 -30.66 7.70 -32.11
C SER A 229 -31.00 9.03 -31.42
N ASP A 230 -31.40 10.06 -32.16
CA ASP A 230 -31.83 11.34 -31.54
C ASP A 230 -32.98 11.14 -30.55
N THR A 231 -33.90 10.23 -30.87
CA THR A 231 -35.00 9.83 -29.99
C THR A 231 -34.48 9.28 -28.66
N ASP A 232 -33.48 8.40 -28.69
CA ASP A 232 -32.97 7.78 -27.47
C ASP A 232 -32.03 8.72 -26.71
N TYR A 233 -31.30 9.60 -27.40
CA TYR A 233 -30.56 10.70 -26.79
C TYR A 233 -31.49 11.62 -25.99
N ILE A 234 -32.62 12.05 -26.57
CA ILE A 234 -33.63 12.87 -25.87
C ILE A 234 -34.17 12.15 -24.64
N LYS A 235 -34.49 10.84 -24.72
CA LYS A 235 -34.96 10.08 -23.56
C LYS A 235 -33.93 10.05 -22.43
N VAL A 236 -32.64 9.93 -22.75
CA VAL A 236 -31.56 10.01 -21.75
C VAL A 236 -31.57 11.37 -21.05
N LEU A 237 -31.70 12.47 -21.80
CA LEU A 237 -31.76 13.82 -21.21
C LEU A 237 -32.98 13.97 -20.27
N TYR A 238 -34.16 13.48 -20.67
CA TYR A 238 -35.35 13.54 -19.82
C TYR A 238 -35.21 12.77 -18.50
N ARG A 239 -34.70 11.54 -18.54
CA ARG A 239 -34.46 10.75 -17.31
C ARG A 239 -33.43 11.40 -16.40
N THR A 240 -32.39 12.00 -16.98
CA THR A 240 -31.27 12.57 -16.25
C THR A 240 -31.64 13.91 -15.61
N PHE A 241 -32.17 14.85 -16.40
CA PHE A 241 -32.33 16.25 -15.97
C PHE A 241 -33.74 16.59 -15.49
N ILE A 242 -34.77 15.88 -15.95
CA ILE A 242 -36.16 16.11 -15.54
C ILE A 242 -36.63 15.07 -14.51
N GLY A 243 -36.01 13.88 -14.49
CA GLY A 243 -36.37 12.78 -13.58
C GLY A 243 -37.64 12.02 -14.00
N ARG A 244 -38.03 12.07 -15.28
CA ARG A 244 -39.18 11.34 -15.84
C ARG A 244 -38.93 10.89 -17.27
N GLU A 245 -39.73 9.96 -17.78
CA GLU A 245 -39.73 9.64 -19.21
C GLU A 245 -40.27 10.81 -20.05
N ALA A 246 -39.73 10.97 -21.26
CA ALA A 246 -40.24 11.92 -22.24
C ALA A 246 -41.68 11.55 -22.62
N ASP A 247 -42.60 12.51 -22.50
CA ASP A 247 -43.96 12.37 -23.05
C ASP A 247 -43.95 12.61 -24.58
N ALA A 248 -45.05 12.27 -25.23
CA ALA A 248 -45.16 12.34 -26.69
C ALA A 248 -44.94 13.76 -27.24
N ASP A 249 -45.41 14.77 -26.50
CA ASP A 249 -45.32 16.18 -26.89
C ASP A 249 -43.89 16.71 -26.73
N GLY A 250 -43.24 16.41 -25.61
CA GLY A 250 -41.85 16.78 -25.34
C GLY A 250 -40.87 16.14 -26.31
N LEU A 251 -41.06 14.85 -26.60
CA LEU A 251 -40.26 14.15 -27.60
C LEU A 251 -40.43 14.77 -29.00
N SER A 252 -41.67 15.08 -29.39
CA SER A 252 -41.96 15.70 -30.68
C SER A 252 -41.34 17.10 -30.79
N TYR A 253 -41.45 17.91 -29.74
CA TYR A 253 -40.89 19.26 -29.69
C TYR A 253 -39.37 19.27 -29.90
N HIS A 254 -38.62 18.44 -29.18
CA HIS A 254 -37.17 18.41 -29.30
C HIS A 254 -36.69 17.79 -30.63
N LEU A 255 -37.38 16.77 -31.14
CA LEU A 255 -37.08 16.21 -32.47
C LEU A 255 -37.31 17.21 -33.60
N GLU A 256 -38.36 18.05 -33.52
CA GLU A 256 -38.59 19.13 -34.48
C GLU A 256 -37.48 20.19 -34.42
N ARG A 257 -37.02 20.55 -33.21
CA ARG A 257 -35.88 21.46 -33.03
C ARG A 257 -34.59 20.93 -33.65
N MET A 258 -34.29 19.65 -33.44
CA MET A 258 -33.13 19.00 -34.06
C MET A 258 -33.24 18.97 -35.59
N LYS A 259 -34.42 18.69 -36.15
CA LYS A 259 -34.68 18.80 -37.59
C LYS A 259 -34.48 20.22 -38.12
N SER A 260 -34.73 21.23 -37.30
CA SER A 260 -34.53 22.65 -37.64
C SER A 260 -33.10 23.16 -37.42
N GLY A 261 -32.17 22.30 -36.97
CA GLY A 261 -30.74 22.62 -36.87
C GLY A 261 -30.17 22.70 -35.46
N THR A 262 -30.95 22.47 -34.39
CA THR A 262 -30.41 22.39 -33.02
C THR A 262 -29.53 21.14 -32.86
N SER A 263 -28.29 21.33 -32.44
CA SER A 263 -27.34 20.27 -32.15
C SER A 263 -27.66 19.52 -30.85
N ARG A 264 -27.12 18.31 -30.69
CA ARG A 264 -27.20 17.56 -29.42
C ARG A 264 -26.58 18.33 -28.25
N ARG A 265 -25.50 19.05 -28.52
CA ARG A 265 -24.78 19.89 -27.56
C ARG A 265 -25.65 21.04 -27.04
N GLU A 266 -26.24 21.82 -27.94
CA GLU A 266 -27.19 22.88 -27.57
C GLU A 266 -28.41 22.32 -26.83
N LEU A 267 -28.86 21.11 -27.19
CA LEU A 267 -29.95 20.45 -26.51
C LEU A 267 -29.56 20.09 -25.06
N PHE A 268 -28.39 19.48 -24.84
CA PHE A 268 -27.86 19.19 -23.50
C PHE A 268 -27.84 20.44 -22.61
N TYR A 269 -27.30 21.55 -23.11
CA TYR A 269 -27.21 22.80 -22.34
C TYR A 269 -28.58 23.37 -21.98
N GLY A 270 -29.60 23.13 -22.82
CA GLY A 270 -30.98 23.46 -22.50
C GLY A 270 -31.57 22.62 -21.36
N PHE A 271 -31.16 21.36 -21.22
CA PHE A 271 -31.66 20.46 -20.17
C PHE A 271 -30.91 20.60 -18.84
N VAL A 272 -29.58 20.70 -18.88
CA VAL A 272 -28.76 20.75 -17.66
C VAL A 272 -28.99 22.01 -16.82
N ASN A 273 -29.47 23.09 -17.45
CA ASN A 273 -29.78 24.35 -16.79
C ASN A 273 -31.27 24.50 -16.42
N THR A 274 -32.03 23.39 -16.38
CA THR A 274 -33.44 23.42 -16.00
C THR A 274 -33.63 23.52 -14.49
N PRO A 275 -34.71 24.20 -14.02
CA PRO A 275 -35.07 24.21 -12.60
C PRO A 275 -35.28 22.81 -12.00
N GLU A 276 -35.75 21.86 -12.80
CA GLU A 276 -35.94 20.47 -12.40
C GLU A 276 -34.61 19.80 -12.02
N PHE A 277 -33.55 20.02 -12.80
CA PHE A 277 -32.24 19.47 -12.48
C PHE A 277 -31.64 20.10 -11.22
N TYR A 278 -31.84 21.41 -11.04
CA TYR A 278 -31.51 22.08 -9.78
C TYR A 278 -32.22 21.42 -8.58
N GLN A 279 -33.51 21.11 -8.68
CA GLN A 279 -34.23 20.40 -7.62
C GLN A 279 -33.70 18.98 -7.37
N ILE A 280 -33.24 18.29 -8.41
CA ILE A 280 -32.58 16.99 -8.26
C ILE A 280 -31.30 17.14 -7.45
N MET A 281 -30.43 18.10 -7.77
CA MET A 281 -29.17 18.34 -7.04
C MET A 281 -29.41 18.72 -5.58
N GLN A 282 -30.38 19.61 -5.32
CA GLN A 282 -30.78 19.96 -3.95
C GLN A 282 -31.28 18.76 -3.15
N GLY A 283 -31.94 17.80 -3.80
CA GLY A 283 -32.39 16.56 -3.17
C GLY A 283 -31.23 15.72 -2.59
N PHE A 284 -30.01 15.91 -3.10
CA PHE A 284 -28.79 15.29 -2.58
C PHE A 284 -27.93 16.25 -1.73
N GLY A 285 -28.45 17.45 -1.41
CA GLY A 285 -27.73 18.46 -0.65
C GLY A 285 -26.62 19.18 -1.42
N LEU A 286 -26.65 19.14 -2.76
CA LEU A 286 -25.63 19.74 -3.61
C LEU A 286 -26.06 21.13 -4.11
N GLU A 287 -25.11 22.06 -4.18
CA GLU A 287 -25.32 23.36 -4.81
C GLU A 287 -25.29 23.24 -6.34
N PHE A 288 -26.05 24.11 -7.02
CA PHE A 288 -26.14 24.13 -8.48
C PHE A 288 -25.41 25.35 -9.03
N ILE A 289 -24.57 25.11 -10.03
CA ILE A 289 -23.93 26.13 -10.84
C ILE A 289 -24.36 25.90 -12.30
N PRO A 290 -24.85 26.93 -13.01
CA PRO A 290 -25.19 26.82 -14.43
C PRO A 290 -23.99 26.36 -15.27
N ILE A 291 -24.21 25.45 -16.22
CA ILE A 291 -23.18 24.95 -17.13
C ILE A 291 -23.32 25.63 -18.49
N THR A 292 -22.24 26.22 -19.01
CA THR A 292 -22.22 26.93 -20.30
C THR A 292 -21.46 26.18 -21.40
N ASP A 293 -21.79 26.52 -22.64
CA ASP A 293 -21.14 26.01 -23.85
C ASP A 293 -19.93 26.88 -24.21
N SER A 294 -18.75 26.54 -23.71
CA SER A 294 -17.51 27.32 -23.92
C SER A 294 -16.82 27.02 -25.27
N THR A 295 -17.57 26.89 -26.36
CA THR A 295 -16.99 26.89 -27.73
C THR A 295 -17.74 27.86 -28.65
N ASP A 296 -17.49 29.15 -28.46
CA ASP A 296 -17.30 30.12 -29.55
C ASP A 296 -16.95 31.49 -28.94
N SER A 297 -15.87 32.09 -29.43
CA SER A 297 -15.18 33.28 -28.91
C SER A 297 -16.06 34.45 -28.43
N VAL A 298 -15.75 34.97 -27.23
CA VAL A 298 -15.72 36.43 -26.96
C VAL A 298 -14.41 36.76 -26.23
N PRO A 299 -13.55 37.65 -26.76
CA PRO A 299 -12.47 38.25 -25.98
C PRO A 299 -13.09 39.11 -24.87
N GLY A 300 -12.86 38.71 -23.62
CA GLY A 300 -13.05 39.52 -22.42
C GLY A 300 -14.50 39.63 -21.92
N SER A 301 -14.94 38.69 -21.07
CA SER A 301 -15.79 39.00 -19.89
C SER A 301 -16.20 37.80 -19.01
N GLU A 302 -15.77 36.54 -19.25
CA GLU A 302 -16.19 35.41 -18.39
C GLU A 302 -15.35 35.20 -17.12
N TYR A 303 -14.16 35.79 -17.07
CA TYR A 303 -13.37 35.88 -15.85
C TYR A 303 -12.92 37.34 -15.67
N PRO A 304 -13.76 38.21 -15.07
CA PRO A 304 -13.49 39.64 -14.99
C PRO A 304 -12.17 39.94 -14.28
N ASP A 305 -11.71 39.00 -13.46
CA ASP A 305 -10.50 39.12 -12.67
C ASP A 305 -9.25 38.68 -13.43
N PHE A 306 -9.33 37.97 -14.56
CA PHE A 306 -8.15 37.48 -15.30
C PHE A 306 -8.00 38.18 -16.65
N THR A 307 -6.80 38.72 -16.90
CA THR A 307 -6.41 39.25 -18.21
C THR A 307 -5.54 38.22 -18.93
N VAL A 308 -5.97 37.79 -20.13
CA VAL A 308 -5.27 36.81 -20.96
C VAL A 308 -4.93 37.40 -22.32
N GLU A 309 -3.66 37.32 -22.70
CA GLU A 309 -3.16 37.78 -24.00
C GLU A 309 -2.38 36.64 -24.67
N ASN A 310 -2.86 36.18 -25.84
CA ASN A 310 -2.20 35.13 -26.65
C ASN A 310 -1.84 33.85 -25.85
N GLY A 311 -2.73 33.37 -24.98
CA GLY A 311 -2.49 32.19 -24.14
C GLY A 311 -1.61 32.45 -22.92
N VAL A 312 -1.30 33.71 -22.60
CA VAL A 312 -0.55 34.10 -21.40
C VAL A 312 -1.49 34.83 -20.45
N LEU A 313 -1.57 34.40 -19.20
CA LEU A 313 -2.27 35.16 -18.16
C LEU A 313 -1.38 36.33 -17.73
N THR A 314 -1.72 37.55 -18.10
CA THR A 314 -0.89 38.75 -17.92
C THR A 314 -1.28 39.60 -16.72
N GLY A 315 -2.47 39.37 -16.13
CA GLY A 315 -2.90 40.12 -14.95
C GLY A 315 -4.06 39.47 -14.22
N TYR A 316 -4.10 39.70 -12.91
CA TYR A 316 -5.19 39.36 -12.01
C TYR A 316 -5.67 40.61 -11.26
N THR A 317 -6.99 40.83 -11.21
CA THR A 317 -7.63 41.99 -10.55
C THR A 317 -8.70 41.59 -9.54
N GLY A 318 -8.82 40.31 -9.21
CA GLY A 318 -9.78 39.84 -8.21
C GLY A 318 -9.35 40.10 -6.77
N ASP A 319 -10.24 39.79 -5.83
CA ASP A 319 -10.07 40.11 -4.40
C ASP A 319 -9.03 39.22 -3.67
N GLY A 320 -8.47 38.19 -4.32
CA GLY A 320 -7.58 37.21 -3.71
C GLY A 320 -8.34 36.07 -3.01
N GLY A 321 -7.82 35.58 -1.88
CA GLY A 321 -8.30 34.36 -1.22
C GLY A 321 -7.81 33.11 -1.94
N ASP A 322 -8.69 32.11 -2.06
CA ASP A 322 -8.38 30.86 -2.74
C ASP A 322 -8.73 30.98 -4.22
N VAL A 323 -7.72 30.99 -5.08
CA VAL A 323 -7.87 31.27 -6.51
C VAL A 323 -7.62 30.02 -7.34
N VAL A 324 -8.60 29.61 -8.14
CA VAL A 324 -8.47 28.51 -9.09
C VAL A 324 -8.43 29.08 -10.51
N ILE A 325 -7.33 28.89 -11.21
CA ILE A 325 -7.24 29.25 -12.63
C ILE A 325 -7.84 28.09 -13.45
N SER A 326 -9.01 28.32 -14.04
CA SER A 326 -9.73 27.31 -14.83
C SER A 326 -8.95 26.85 -16.05
N GLU A 327 -8.97 25.54 -16.34
CA GLU A 327 -8.43 24.96 -17.60
C GLU A 327 -9.10 25.56 -18.85
N ASP A 328 -10.35 26.00 -18.74
CA ASP A 328 -11.10 26.60 -19.85
C ASP A 328 -10.53 27.96 -20.30
N LEU A 329 -9.61 28.57 -19.53
CA LEU A 329 -8.89 29.79 -19.94
C LEU A 329 -7.90 29.52 -21.09
N GLY A 330 -7.52 28.27 -21.34
CA GLY A 330 -6.64 27.88 -22.44
C GLY A 330 -5.27 28.55 -22.40
N ILE A 331 -4.74 28.79 -21.20
CA ILE A 331 -3.44 29.44 -21.00
C ILE A 331 -2.31 28.41 -21.01
N THR A 332 -1.15 28.80 -21.55
CA THR A 332 0.06 27.96 -21.57
C THR A 332 1.14 28.46 -20.62
N SER A 333 0.96 29.67 -20.08
CA SER A 333 1.92 30.29 -19.16
C SER A 333 1.28 31.40 -18.31
N ILE A 334 1.87 31.68 -17.16
CA ILE A 334 1.55 32.85 -16.34
C ILE A 334 2.63 33.90 -16.59
N GLY A 335 2.19 35.08 -17.03
CA GLY A 335 3.03 36.18 -17.43
C GLY A 335 3.75 36.86 -16.26
N SER A 336 4.67 37.76 -16.61
CA SER A 336 5.41 38.51 -15.60
C SER A 336 4.48 39.46 -14.84
N ASN A 337 4.60 39.51 -13.52
CA ASN A 337 3.79 40.31 -12.60
C ASN A 337 2.29 40.01 -12.59
N ALA A 338 1.83 38.88 -13.14
CA ALA A 338 0.41 38.60 -13.32
C ALA A 338 -0.41 38.67 -12.01
N PHE A 339 0.17 38.18 -10.90
CA PHE A 339 -0.39 38.23 -9.55
C PHE A 339 0.51 39.03 -8.60
N SER A 340 1.40 39.89 -9.11
CA SER A 340 2.33 40.63 -8.25
C SER A 340 1.56 41.52 -7.28
N SER A 341 1.95 41.47 -6.01
CA SER A 341 1.38 42.25 -4.91
C SER A 341 -0.09 41.94 -4.59
N CYS A 342 -0.57 40.73 -4.94
CA CYS A 342 -1.85 40.21 -4.48
C CYS A 342 -1.76 39.75 -3.01
N VAL A 343 -1.65 40.72 -2.09
CA VAL A 343 -1.42 40.49 -0.65
C VAL A 343 -2.54 39.72 0.08
N THR A 344 -3.69 39.52 -0.56
CA THR A 344 -4.84 38.78 -0.04
C THR A 344 -4.95 37.36 -0.60
N LEU A 345 -4.13 36.98 -1.60
CA LEU A 345 -4.10 35.64 -2.17
C LEU A 345 -3.60 34.63 -1.12
N THR A 346 -4.41 33.64 -0.77
CA THR A 346 -4.09 32.61 0.24
C THR A 346 -3.68 31.28 -0.37
N SER A 347 -4.33 30.88 -1.47
CA SER A 347 -3.95 29.69 -2.23
C SER A 347 -4.14 29.91 -3.72
N ILE A 348 -3.38 29.19 -4.55
CA ILE A 348 -3.60 29.19 -5.99
C ILE A 348 -3.45 27.81 -6.62
N THR A 349 -4.39 27.42 -7.48
CA THR A 349 -4.31 26.21 -8.32
C THR A 349 -4.01 26.58 -9.77
N ILE A 350 -2.90 26.06 -10.31
CA ILE A 350 -2.41 26.32 -11.66
C ILE A 350 -2.77 25.15 -12.59
N PRO A 351 -3.38 25.39 -13.77
CA PRO A 351 -3.84 24.34 -14.67
C PRO A 351 -2.69 23.55 -15.32
N SER A 352 -2.98 22.32 -15.73
CA SER A 352 -2.06 21.37 -16.41
C SER A 352 -1.47 21.88 -17.72
N SER A 353 -2.17 22.81 -18.36
CA SER A 353 -1.73 23.47 -19.59
C SER A 353 -0.58 24.46 -19.39
N VAL A 354 -0.32 24.93 -18.15
CA VAL A 354 0.73 25.92 -17.85
C VAL A 354 2.10 25.27 -17.76
N THR A 355 3.03 25.73 -18.60
CA THR A 355 4.38 25.17 -18.72
C THR A 355 5.47 26.05 -18.13
N SER A 356 5.18 27.33 -17.83
CA SER A 356 6.16 28.27 -17.27
C SER A 356 5.53 29.42 -16.50
N LEU A 357 6.24 29.89 -15.47
CA LEU A 357 5.92 31.12 -14.73
C LEU A 357 6.90 32.25 -15.08
N GLY A 358 6.38 33.44 -15.35
CA GLY A 358 7.13 34.64 -15.66
C GLY A 358 7.82 35.27 -14.45
N ALA A 359 8.63 36.31 -14.72
CA ALA A 359 9.33 37.02 -13.66
C ALA A 359 8.34 37.77 -12.73
N ASN A 360 8.56 37.67 -11.42
CA ASN A 360 7.69 38.26 -10.40
C ASN A 360 6.20 37.84 -10.48
N ALA A 361 5.89 36.67 -11.07
CA ALA A 361 4.50 36.24 -11.32
C ALA A 361 3.60 36.35 -10.08
N PHE A 362 4.12 36.01 -8.90
CA PHE A 362 3.47 36.04 -7.58
C PHE A 362 4.28 36.83 -6.54
N SER A 363 5.13 37.76 -6.97
CA SER A 363 5.99 38.49 -6.03
C SER A 363 5.16 39.36 -5.08
N ASN A 364 5.51 39.40 -3.79
CA ASN A 364 4.81 40.13 -2.73
C ASN A 364 3.37 39.64 -2.47
N CYS A 365 3.06 38.38 -2.77
CA CYS A 365 1.84 37.72 -2.30
C CYS A 365 2.01 37.23 -0.86
N SER A 366 2.11 38.16 0.09
CA SER A 366 2.51 37.87 1.48
C SER A 366 1.59 36.92 2.25
N ALA A 367 0.36 36.71 1.80
CA ALA A 367 -0.60 35.78 2.42
C ALA A 367 -0.66 34.41 1.75
N LEU A 368 0.10 34.17 0.67
CA LEU A 368 0.08 32.94 -0.11
C LEU A 368 0.74 31.81 0.69
N ARG A 369 -0.05 30.77 0.98
CA ARG A 369 0.34 29.61 1.78
C ARG A 369 0.44 28.34 0.97
N GLU A 370 -0.32 28.24 -0.11
CA GLU A 370 -0.44 27.01 -0.88
C GLU A 370 -0.42 27.31 -2.38
N VAL A 371 0.40 26.56 -3.12
CA VAL A 371 0.50 26.64 -4.57
C VAL A 371 0.36 25.24 -5.15
N GLY A 372 -0.79 24.95 -5.75
CA GLY A 372 -1.02 23.73 -6.50
C GLY A 372 -0.44 23.85 -7.91
N PHE A 373 0.74 23.27 -8.13
CA PHE A 373 1.29 23.11 -9.47
C PHE A 373 0.73 21.88 -10.16
N SER A 374 0.79 21.91 -11.49
CA SER A 374 0.45 20.77 -12.33
C SER A 374 1.71 20.14 -12.93
N GLU A 375 1.59 18.89 -13.38
CA GLU A 375 2.70 18.11 -13.95
C GLU A 375 3.31 18.68 -15.24
N GLY A 376 2.76 19.75 -15.82
CA GLY A 376 3.27 20.38 -17.04
C GLY A 376 4.36 21.45 -16.82
N LEU A 377 4.58 21.90 -15.58
CA LEU A 377 5.43 23.07 -15.30
C LEU A 377 6.92 22.77 -15.42
N THR A 378 7.57 23.37 -16.42
CA THR A 378 8.99 23.15 -16.70
C THR A 378 9.93 24.23 -16.14
N ARG A 379 9.43 25.44 -15.85
CA ARG A 379 10.25 26.58 -15.42
C ARG A 379 9.54 27.54 -14.47
N ILE A 380 10.25 27.93 -13.41
CA ILE A 380 9.88 29.02 -12.48
C ILE A 380 10.80 30.23 -12.73
N GLY A 381 10.18 31.38 -13.04
CA GLY A 381 10.88 32.60 -13.43
C GLY A 381 11.52 33.36 -12.26
N GLN A 382 12.36 34.34 -12.62
CA GLN A 382 13.11 35.16 -11.66
C GLN A 382 12.16 35.88 -10.68
N ASN A 383 12.42 35.80 -9.38
CA ASN A 383 11.58 36.37 -8.32
C ASN A 383 10.11 35.90 -8.33
N ALA A 384 9.76 34.78 -8.98
CA ALA A 384 8.36 34.39 -9.20
C ALA A 384 7.52 34.39 -7.92
N PHE A 385 8.07 33.94 -6.79
CA PHE A 385 7.43 33.90 -5.47
C PHE A 385 8.20 34.73 -4.42
N SER A 386 8.97 35.74 -4.84
CA SER A 386 9.75 36.54 -3.89
C SER A 386 8.83 37.34 -2.95
N ASN A 387 9.12 37.33 -1.64
CA ASN A 387 8.32 37.96 -0.56
C ASN A 387 6.91 37.32 -0.36
N CYS A 388 6.80 36.00 -0.51
CA CYS A 388 5.62 35.23 -0.11
C CYS A 388 5.80 34.71 1.33
N ASP A 389 5.69 35.61 2.32
CA ASP A 389 6.07 35.34 3.71
C ASP A 389 5.30 34.19 4.38
N ALA A 390 4.06 33.94 4.00
CA ALA A 390 3.21 32.90 4.60
C ALA A 390 3.38 31.50 3.97
N LEU A 391 4.25 31.34 2.97
CA LEU A 391 4.50 30.06 2.32
C LEU A 391 5.42 29.24 3.22
N THR A 392 4.89 28.19 3.85
CA THR A 392 5.64 27.32 4.76
C THR A 392 6.26 26.13 4.06
N GLU A 393 5.57 25.60 3.05
CA GLU A 393 6.02 24.46 2.25
C GLU A 393 5.67 24.63 0.78
N ILE A 394 6.40 23.94 -0.10
CA ILE A 394 6.08 23.93 -1.52
C ILE A 394 6.49 22.62 -2.22
N GLY A 395 5.54 22.02 -2.94
CA GLY A 395 5.78 20.85 -3.79
C GLY A 395 6.06 21.24 -5.23
N LEU A 396 7.17 20.79 -5.79
CA LEU A 396 7.63 21.12 -7.15
C LEU A 396 7.48 19.89 -8.05
N PRO A 397 6.79 20.02 -9.21
CA PRO A 397 6.36 18.88 -10.03
C PRO A 397 7.52 18.16 -10.72
N GLU A 398 7.28 16.91 -11.16
CA GLU A 398 8.31 16.05 -11.77
C GLU A 398 8.95 16.67 -13.02
N SER A 399 8.16 17.43 -13.79
CA SER A 399 8.59 18.05 -15.05
C SER A 399 9.44 19.31 -14.87
N LEU A 400 9.66 19.79 -13.64
CA LEU A 400 10.40 21.01 -13.40
C LEU A 400 11.89 20.82 -13.72
N THR A 401 12.42 21.64 -14.64
CA THR A 401 13.83 21.55 -15.07
C THR A 401 14.67 22.78 -14.71
N GLN A 402 14.02 23.90 -14.38
CA GLN A 402 14.69 25.17 -14.16
C GLN A 402 13.98 26.06 -13.13
N ILE A 403 14.76 26.55 -12.16
CA ILE A 403 14.35 27.58 -11.20
C ILE A 403 15.31 28.77 -11.34
N ASP A 404 14.79 29.92 -11.77
CA ASP A 404 15.58 31.13 -11.98
C ASP A 404 15.93 31.85 -10.66
N SER A 405 16.89 32.78 -10.72
CA SER A 405 17.42 33.48 -9.55
C SER A 405 16.35 34.13 -8.68
N TYR A 406 16.52 34.05 -7.35
CA TYR A 406 15.66 34.69 -6.36
C TYR A 406 14.19 34.25 -6.36
N ALA A 407 13.84 33.15 -7.04
CA ALA A 407 12.46 32.70 -7.21
C ALA A 407 11.67 32.60 -5.91
N PHE A 408 12.28 32.16 -4.80
CA PHE A 408 11.67 32.03 -3.46
C PHE A 408 12.39 32.91 -2.41
N SER A 409 13.03 33.99 -2.85
CA SER A 409 13.77 34.85 -1.93
C SER A 409 12.83 35.62 -0.99
N ASN A 410 13.23 35.79 0.27
CA ASN A 410 12.42 36.44 1.32
C ASN A 410 11.08 35.73 1.58
N CYS A 411 10.99 34.40 1.41
CA CYS A 411 9.88 33.60 1.93
C CYS A 411 10.23 33.14 3.35
N ASN A 412 10.08 34.04 4.33
CA ASN A 412 10.67 33.88 5.67
C ASN A 412 10.15 32.67 6.47
N GLU A 413 8.94 32.16 6.17
CA GLU A 413 8.37 30.99 6.85
C GLU A 413 8.59 29.67 6.07
N LEU A 414 9.23 29.70 4.89
CA LEU A 414 9.43 28.51 4.07
C LEU A 414 10.48 27.59 4.71
N THR A 415 10.04 26.45 5.23
CA THR A 415 10.84 25.41 5.90
C THR A 415 11.02 24.17 5.04
N ASP A 416 10.08 23.85 4.15
CA ASP A 416 10.08 22.57 3.44
C ASP A 416 9.88 22.75 1.93
N VAL A 417 10.79 22.20 1.12
CA VAL A 417 10.67 22.20 -0.34
C VAL A 417 10.75 20.77 -0.86
N TYR A 418 9.68 20.29 -1.48
CA TYR A 418 9.58 18.95 -2.02
C TYR A 418 9.83 18.96 -3.53
N PHE A 419 10.74 18.12 -4.00
CA PHE A 419 10.98 17.86 -5.42
C PHE A 419 10.48 16.48 -5.80
N TYR A 420 9.52 16.44 -6.73
CA TYR A 420 8.95 15.20 -7.23
C TYR A 420 9.64 14.66 -8.48
N GLY A 421 10.66 15.37 -8.98
CA GLY A 421 11.46 14.99 -10.15
C GLY A 421 12.96 15.15 -9.92
N ASN A 422 13.74 14.93 -10.99
CA ASN A 422 15.20 15.12 -10.96
C ASN A 422 15.57 16.56 -10.53
N ALA A 423 16.72 16.71 -9.88
CA ALA A 423 17.17 18.01 -9.40
C ALA A 423 17.27 19.02 -10.56
N PRO A 424 16.51 20.15 -10.51
CA PRO A 424 16.51 21.11 -11.59
C PRO A 424 17.79 21.95 -11.58
N SER A 425 18.03 22.68 -12.67
CA SER A 425 19.00 23.78 -12.64
C SER A 425 18.49 24.91 -11.73
N MET A 426 19.35 25.41 -10.84
CA MET A 426 18.99 26.44 -9.85
C MET A 426 19.82 27.72 -10.04
N GLY A 427 19.15 28.86 -10.15
CA GLY A 427 19.76 30.19 -10.20
C GLY A 427 20.33 30.64 -8.85
N SER A 428 21.04 31.77 -8.83
CA SER A 428 21.58 32.32 -7.58
C SER A 428 20.49 32.81 -6.64
N GLY A 429 20.67 32.56 -5.34
CA GLY A 429 19.85 33.13 -4.27
C GLY A 429 18.38 32.72 -4.29
N VAL A 430 18.06 31.55 -4.85
CA VAL A 430 16.68 31.06 -4.99
C VAL A 430 15.95 31.03 -3.65
N PHE A 431 16.61 30.54 -2.60
CA PHE A 431 16.09 30.51 -1.23
C PHE A 431 16.90 31.45 -0.30
N ASP A 432 17.37 32.60 -0.80
CA ASP A 432 17.98 33.62 0.07
C ASP A 432 16.89 34.20 0.99
N TYR A 433 17.19 34.32 2.29
CA TYR A 433 16.27 34.85 3.30
C TYR A 433 14.98 34.03 3.47
N THR A 434 15.06 32.71 3.36
CA THR A 434 14.02 31.76 3.85
C THR A 434 14.26 31.40 5.31
N ALA A 435 13.49 30.46 5.87
CA ALA A 435 13.71 29.97 7.22
C ALA A 435 15.12 29.37 7.39
N ASP A 436 15.69 29.51 8.59
CA ASP A 436 17.04 29.04 8.91
C ASP A 436 17.17 27.50 8.89
N ASP A 437 16.04 26.79 9.03
CA ASP A 437 15.89 25.34 9.07
C ASP A 437 15.32 24.74 7.77
N LEU A 438 15.42 25.47 6.64
CA LEU A 438 14.97 24.99 5.32
C LEU A 438 15.58 23.62 4.97
N SER A 439 14.70 22.64 4.73
CA SER A 439 15.04 21.29 4.29
C SER A 439 14.53 21.00 2.88
N ILE A 440 15.34 20.32 2.07
CA ILE A 440 14.99 19.92 0.72
C ILE A 440 14.62 18.44 0.70
N TYR A 441 13.39 18.13 0.36
CA TYR A 441 12.90 16.75 0.25
C TYR A 441 12.90 16.32 -1.21
N TYR A 442 13.32 15.08 -1.49
CA TYR A 442 13.30 14.53 -2.84
C TYR A 442 13.02 13.02 -2.85
N TYR A 443 12.50 12.49 -3.95
CA TYR A 443 12.27 11.06 -4.08
C TYR A 443 13.58 10.26 -4.23
N TYR A 444 13.72 9.12 -3.53
CA TYR A 444 14.94 8.29 -3.62
C TYR A 444 15.29 7.81 -5.05
N ASN A 445 14.30 7.70 -5.93
CA ASN A 445 14.49 7.26 -7.31
C ASN A 445 14.86 8.39 -8.28
N VAL A 446 14.90 9.65 -7.84
CA VAL A 446 15.30 10.77 -8.69
C VAL A 446 16.80 11.07 -8.61
N SER A 447 17.35 11.66 -9.66
CA SER A 447 18.78 11.94 -9.79
C SER A 447 19.12 13.42 -9.60
N GLY A 448 20.37 13.71 -9.24
CA GLY A 448 20.93 15.07 -9.18
C GLY A 448 20.92 15.72 -7.79
N PHE A 449 20.29 15.10 -6.81
CA PHE A 449 20.44 15.43 -5.39
C PHE A 449 21.66 14.69 -4.79
N THR A 450 22.27 15.31 -3.79
CA THR A 450 23.36 14.77 -2.96
C THR A 450 23.06 15.15 -1.51
N ASP A 451 23.72 14.57 -0.50
CA ASP A 451 23.48 14.84 0.95
C ASP A 451 23.28 16.32 1.32
N THR A 452 23.92 17.22 0.56
CA THR A 452 23.52 18.63 0.47
C THR A 452 23.30 19.03 -0.98
N TRP A 453 22.36 19.92 -1.27
CA TRP A 453 22.12 20.44 -2.62
C TRP A 453 22.19 21.96 -2.61
N TYR A 454 23.20 22.53 -3.29
CA TYR A 454 23.54 23.96 -3.24
C TYR A 454 23.74 24.54 -1.82
N GLY A 455 24.11 23.69 -0.86
CA GLY A 455 24.36 24.08 0.53
C GLY A 455 23.18 23.86 1.47
N TYR A 456 22.02 23.42 0.96
CA TYR A 456 20.86 23.03 1.76
C TYR A 456 20.92 21.54 2.11
N GLU A 457 20.45 21.19 3.31
CA GLU A 457 20.27 19.80 3.72
C GLU A 457 19.22 19.14 2.84
N THR A 458 19.46 17.89 2.44
CA THR A 458 18.50 17.14 1.63
C THR A 458 18.08 15.86 2.32
N ILE A 459 16.79 15.53 2.23
CA ILE A 459 16.16 14.36 2.84
C ILE A 459 15.47 13.57 1.72
N GLY A 460 15.96 12.35 1.48
CA GLY A 460 15.33 11.42 0.55
C GLY A 460 14.08 10.81 1.18
N PHE A 461 12.98 10.71 0.43
CA PHE A 461 11.77 10.00 0.85
C PHE A 461 11.24 9.09 -0.28
N MET A 462 10.48 8.06 0.07
CA MET A 462 9.88 7.15 -0.92
C MET A 462 8.43 7.56 -1.17
N VAL A 463 7.97 7.50 -2.42
CA VAL A 463 6.53 7.50 -2.71
C VAL A 463 6.08 6.08 -2.81
N PHE A 464 5.08 5.74 -2.01
CA PHE A 464 4.38 4.48 -2.15
C PHE A 464 3.68 4.41 -3.51
N ASP A 465 4.27 3.72 -4.48
CA ASP A 465 3.68 3.51 -5.81
C ASP A 465 2.74 2.31 -5.74
N SER A 466 1.45 2.61 -5.55
CA SER A 466 0.41 1.59 -5.43
C SER A 466 0.37 0.58 -6.58
N GLU A 467 0.64 0.99 -7.83
CA GLU A 467 0.66 0.08 -8.98
C GLU A 467 1.89 -0.84 -8.94
N ALA A 468 3.06 -0.26 -8.66
CA ALA A 468 4.30 -1.02 -8.56
C ALA A 468 4.32 -1.99 -7.37
N VAL A 469 3.75 -1.59 -6.21
CA VAL A 469 3.59 -2.45 -5.04
C VAL A 469 2.59 -3.56 -5.32
N SER A 470 1.46 -3.26 -5.95
CA SER A 470 0.50 -4.28 -6.39
C SER A 470 1.14 -5.30 -7.34
N ALA A 471 2.00 -4.85 -8.26
CA ALA A 471 2.76 -5.73 -9.15
C ALA A 471 3.81 -6.58 -8.40
N PHE A 472 4.47 -6.02 -7.38
CA PHE A 472 5.38 -6.74 -6.49
C PHE A 472 4.65 -7.85 -5.72
N ILE A 473 3.51 -7.53 -5.10
CA ILE A 473 2.68 -8.49 -4.37
C ILE A 473 2.16 -9.58 -5.31
N THR A 474 1.62 -9.19 -6.46
CA THR A 474 1.15 -10.14 -7.48
C THR A 474 2.26 -11.11 -7.89
N ARG A 475 3.48 -10.60 -8.09
CA ARG A 475 4.64 -11.43 -8.42
C ARG A 475 4.99 -12.43 -7.31
N LEU A 476 4.90 -12.04 -6.04
CA LEU A 476 5.07 -12.96 -4.90
C LEU A 476 4.06 -14.12 -4.99
N TYR A 477 2.77 -13.82 -5.14
CA TYR A 477 1.73 -14.83 -5.27
C TYR A 477 1.93 -15.75 -6.48
N GLU A 478 2.24 -15.19 -7.65
CA GLU A 478 2.36 -15.98 -8.87
C GLU A 478 3.63 -16.84 -8.91
N LYS A 479 4.76 -16.32 -8.45
CA LYS A 479 6.06 -17.03 -8.53
C LYS A 479 6.29 -17.91 -7.32
N VAL A 480 5.95 -17.43 -6.13
CA VAL A 480 6.12 -18.16 -4.87
C VAL A 480 4.94 -19.09 -4.61
N LEU A 481 3.69 -18.68 -4.79
CA LEU A 481 2.55 -19.55 -4.46
C LEU A 481 1.91 -20.22 -5.69
N SER A 482 2.33 -19.86 -6.90
CA SER A 482 1.75 -20.38 -8.16
C SER A 482 0.25 -20.12 -8.29
N ARG A 483 -0.24 -19.00 -7.75
CA ARG A 483 -1.63 -18.55 -7.88
C ARG A 483 -1.72 -17.03 -7.99
N THR A 484 -2.86 -16.53 -8.46
CA THR A 484 -3.14 -15.10 -8.50
C THR A 484 -3.73 -14.67 -7.15
N PRO A 485 -3.31 -13.51 -6.58
CA PRO A 485 -3.95 -12.98 -5.40
C PRO A 485 -5.33 -12.40 -5.71
N ASP A 486 -6.18 -12.33 -4.70
CA ASP A 486 -7.36 -11.47 -4.76
C ASP A 486 -7.03 -10.02 -4.34
N ALA A 487 -8.00 -9.12 -4.55
CA ALA A 487 -7.82 -7.70 -4.26
C ALA A 487 -7.56 -7.43 -2.76
N SER A 488 -8.15 -8.20 -1.86
CA SER A 488 -7.93 -8.02 -0.42
C SER A 488 -6.59 -8.56 0.06
N GLU A 489 -6.05 -9.57 -0.61
CA GLU A 489 -4.68 -10.03 -0.40
C GLU A 489 -3.66 -8.97 -0.82
N ILE A 490 -3.90 -8.31 -1.97
CA ILE A 490 -3.08 -7.17 -2.42
C ILE A 490 -3.20 -6.03 -1.40
N GLU A 491 -4.42 -5.63 -1.04
CA GLU A 491 -4.68 -4.53 -0.11
C GLU A 491 -4.04 -4.77 1.27
N TYR A 492 -4.13 -5.99 1.80
CA TYR A 492 -3.49 -6.34 3.08
C TYR A 492 -1.99 -6.04 3.06
N TYR A 493 -1.27 -6.57 2.08
CA TYR A 493 0.18 -6.35 2.00
C TYR A 493 0.53 -4.91 1.60
N MET A 494 -0.30 -4.24 0.81
CA MET A 494 -0.12 -2.80 0.54
C MET A 494 -0.15 -2.00 1.84
N ASN A 495 -1.11 -2.25 2.72
CA ASN A 495 -1.20 -1.57 4.02
C ASN A 495 -0.08 -1.96 5.00
N GLN A 496 0.51 -3.15 4.87
CA GLN A 496 1.68 -3.51 5.69
C GLN A 496 2.98 -2.86 5.19
N LEU A 497 3.09 -2.69 3.87
CA LEU A 497 4.25 -2.11 3.19
C LEU A 497 4.19 -0.59 3.09
N SER A 498 3.02 0.02 3.35
CA SER A 498 2.84 1.46 3.30
C SER A 498 3.67 2.15 4.38
N TYR A 499 4.30 3.24 3.98
CA TYR A 499 5.09 4.13 4.83
C TYR A 499 4.40 5.49 4.80
N GLU A 500 3.73 5.87 5.88
CA GLU A 500 3.05 7.17 6.03
C GLU A 500 3.76 8.00 7.11
N ASP A 501 3.76 9.33 6.96
CA ASP A 501 4.16 10.30 7.98
C ASP A 501 5.53 10.05 8.67
N PHE A 502 6.50 9.54 7.92
CA PHE A 502 7.86 9.25 8.40
C PHE A 502 7.94 8.13 9.47
N GLU A 503 6.89 7.30 9.62
CA GLU A 503 6.90 6.10 10.47
C GLU A 503 7.29 4.84 9.68
N ASP A 504 8.18 4.00 10.25
CA ASP A 504 8.60 2.73 9.66
C ASP A 504 7.38 1.84 9.30
N PRO A 505 7.42 1.13 8.16
CA PRO A 505 6.28 0.33 7.74
C PRO A 505 6.10 -0.86 8.70
N ALA A 506 4.87 -1.34 8.84
CA ALA A 506 4.57 -2.49 9.70
C ALA A 506 5.33 -3.77 9.26
N MET A 507 5.58 -3.89 7.95
CA MET A 507 6.43 -4.92 7.37
C MET A 507 7.32 -4.34 6.28
N THR A 508 8.53 -4.85 6.17
CA THR A 508 9.40 -4.58 5.04
C THR A 508 9.14 -5.55 3.88
N GLY A 509 9.68 -5.26 2.70
CA GLY A 509 9.64 -6.19 1.56
C GLY A 509 10.25 -7.55 1.91
N ALA A 510 11.33 -7.57 2.69
CA ALA A 510 11.98 -8.79 3.17
C ALA A 510 11.06 -9.59 4.10
N ASP A 511 10.36 -8.94 5.04
CA ASP A 511 9.41 -9.59 5.94
C ASP A 511 8.27 -10.26 5.16
N VAL A 512 7.68 -9.52 4.21
CA VAL A 512 6.63 -10.05 3.33
C VAL A 512 7.18 -11.21 2.51
N GLY A 513 8.31 -11.00 1.83
CA GLY A 513 8.98 -12.04 1.04
C GLY A 513 9.23 -13.33 1.84
N ARG A 514 9.69 -13.18 3.08
CA ARG A 514 9.99 -14.30 3.99
C ARG A 514 8.71 -15.04 4.37
N GLY A 515 7.64 -14.31 4.67
CA GLY A 515 6.32 -14.85 4.94
C GLY A 515 5.83 -15.77 3.82
N PHE A 516 6.04 -15.38 2.56
CA PHE A 516 5.69 -16.20 1.39
C PHE A 516 6.61 -17.40 1.23
N VAL A 517 7.93 -17.18 1.17
CA VAL A 517 8.94 -18.20 0.84
C VAL A 517 9.03 -19.28 1.91
N PHE A 518 8.67 -19.00 3.16
CA PHE A 518 8.70 -19.99 4.24
C PHE A 518 7.31 -20.36 4.78
N SER A 519 6.25 -19.95 4.07
CA SER A 519 4.87 -20.37 4.35
C SER A 519 4.69 -21.89 4.25
N PRO A 520 3.69 -22.47 4.96
CA PRO A 520 3.28 -23.85 4.74
C PRO A 520 2.90 -24.14 3.28
N GLU A 521 2.25 -23.19 2.61
CA GLU A 521 1.83 -23.31 1.20
C GLU A 521 3.04 -23.49 0.27
N PHE A 522 4.08 -22.66 0.43
CA PHE A 522 5.31 -22.81 -0.35
C PHE A 522 6.05 -24.11 -0.04
N LYS A 523 6.21 -24.44 1.26
CA LYS A 523 6.90 -25.66 1.70
C LYS A 523 6.26 -26.92 1.11
N ASN A 524 4.94 -26.95 1.00
CA ASN A 524 4.19 -28.08 0.42
C ASN A 524 4.45 -28.30 -1.08
N ARG A 525 5.05 -27.33 -1.79
CA ARG A 525 5.44 -27.48 -3.20
C ARG A 525 6.64 -28.43 -3.39
N ASN A 526 7.40 -28.73 -2.34
CA ASN A 526 8.55 -29.65 -2.37
C ASN A 526 9.57 -29.35 -3.50
N LEU A 527 9.86 -28.06 -3.74
CA LEU A 527 10.76 -27.64 -4.82
C LEU A 527 12.19 -28.16 -4.60
N SER A 528 12.86 -28.52 -5.69
CA SER A 528 14.32 -28.74 -5.72
C SER A 528 15.09 -27.45 -5.43
N ASN A 529 16.39 -27.56 -5.12
CA ASN A 529 17.24 -26.37 -4.91
C ASN A 529 17.30 -25.48 -6.15
N SER A 530 17.33 -26.07 -7.35
CA SER A 530 17.35 -25.34 -8.62
C SER A 530 16.07 -24.55 -8.86
N GLU A 531 14.92 -25.14 -8.56
CA GLU A 531 13.61 -24.47 -8.66
C GLU A 531 13.47 -23.38 -7.60
N PHE A 532 13.93 -23.63 -6.37
CA PHE A 532 13.94 -22.65 -5.30
C PHE A 532 14.74 -21.39 -5.69
N VAL A 533 15.97 -21.56 -6.17
CA VAL A 533 16.81 -20.43 -6.63
C VAL A 533 16.15 -19.69 -7.78
N GLU A 534 15.50 -20.39 -8.72
CA GLU A 534 14.79 -19.73 -9.83
C GLU A 534 13.60 -18.90 -9.34
N VAL A 535 12.85 -19.40 -8.36
CA VAL A 535 11.78 -18.63 -7.72
C VAL A 535 12.35 -17.36 -7.10
N LEU A 536 13.49 -17.43 -6.40
CA LEU A 536 14.09 -16.24 -5.79
C LEU A 536 14.49 -15.18 -6.82
N TYR A 537 15.17 -15.56 -7.90
CA TYR A 537 15.52 -14.64 -8.98
C TYR A 537 14.29 -14.01 -9.63
N THR A 538 13.35 -14.83 -10.06
CA THR A 538 12.17 -14.35 -10.80
C THR A 538 11.23 -13.51 -9.94
N THR A 539 11.27 -13.67 -8.62
CA THR A 539 10.42 -12.92 -7.68
C THR A 539 11.11 -11.65 -7.18
N PHE A 540 12.30 -11.79 -6.58
CA PHE A 540 12.97 -10.71 -5.86
C PHE A 540 13.89 -9.87 -6.76
N MET A 541 14.45 -10.45 -7.82
CA MET A 541 15.25 -9.71 -8.81
C MET A 541 14.44 -9.29 -10.04
N ASN A 542 13.17 -9.70 -10.11
CA ASN A 542 12.27 -9.48 -11.24
C ASN A 542 12.88 -9.89 -12.62
N ARG A 543 13.75 -10.91 -12.62
CA ARG A 543 14.41 -11.42 -13.83
C ARG A 543 14.77 -12.90 -13.70
N PRO A 544 15.01 -13.62 -14.80
CA PRO A 544 15.55 -14.98 -14.73
C PRO A 544 16.99 -15.00 -14.17
N SER A 545 17.35 -16.15 -13.61
CA SER A 545 18.72 -16.38 -13.15
C SER A 545 19.72 -16.43 -14.32
N ASP A 546 20.93 -15.93 -14.11
CA ASP A 546 22.06 -16.21 -15.00
C ASP A 546 22.79 -17.49 -14.56
N ALA A 547 23.55 -18.08 -15.48
CA ALA A 547 24.20 -19.38 -15.24
C ALA A 547 25.21 -19.33 -14.08
N GLY A 548 25.91 -18.21 -13.89
CA GLY A 548 26.92 -18.05 -12.85
C GLY A 548 26.28 -17.90 -11.47
N GLY A 549 25.34 -16.97 -11.34
CA GLY A 549 24.58 -16.73 -10.12
C GLY A 549 23.81 -17.98 -9.66
N LYS A 550 23.16 -18.68 -10.59
CA LYS A 550 22.46 -19.94 -10.28
C LYS A 550 23.42 -21.02 -9.79
N ALA A 551 24.57 -21.21 -10.46
CA ALA A 551 25.55 -22.21 -10.06
C ALA A 551 26.15 -21.92 -8.68
N TYR A 552 26.37 -20.65 -8.36
CA TYR A 552 26.84 -20.22 -7.04
C TYR A 552 25.87 -20.62 -5.93
N TRP A 553 24.59 -20.26 -6.05
CA TRP A 553 23.59 -20.58 -5.03
C TRP A 553 23.29 -22.07 -4.91
N LEU A 554 23.32 -22.81 -6.03
CA LEU A 554 23.22 -24.26 -6.01
C LEU A 554 24.37 -24.90 -5.24
N ASN A 555 25.61 -24.41 -5.44
CA ASN A 555 26.76 -24.91 -4.71
C ASN A 555 26.58 -24.72 -3.19
N MET A 556 26.07 -23.57 -2.75
CA MET A 556 25.78 -23.32 -1.33
C MET A 556 24.76 -24.33 -0.78
N LEU A 557 23.58 -24.42 -1.42
CA LEU A 557 22.47 -25.28 -0.96
C LEU A 557 22.84 -26.76 -0.97
N ASP A 558 23.52 -27.23 -2.02
CA ASP A 558 23.91 -28.64 -2.16
C ASP A 558 25.01 -29.03 -1.17
N ASN A 559 25.72 -28.04 -0.60
CA ASN A 559 26.69 -28.23 0.48
C ASN A 559 26.13 -27.81 1.85
N GLY A 560 24.81 -27.78 2.03
CA GLY A 560 24.19 -27.71 3.37
C GLY A 560 23.93 -26.31 3.92
N VAL A 561 24.26 -25.25 3.16
CA VAL A 561 23.82 -23.88 3.51
C VAL A 561 22.28 -23.83 3.45
N SER A 562 21.67 -23.15 4.41
CA SER A 562 20.21 -23.15 4.52
C SER A 562 19.53 -22.32 3.42
N ARG A 563 18.27 -22.66 3.12
CA ARG A 563 17.43 -21.84 2.24
C ARG A 563 17.15 -20.45 2.81
N GLU A 564 17.12 -20.33 4.15
CA GLU A 564 16.97 -19.05 4.86
C GLU A 564 18.17 -18.14 4.60
N PHE A 565 19.40 -18.65 4.68
CA PHE A 565 20.60 -17.89 4.35
C PHE A 565 20.62 -17.42 2.89
N VAL A 566 20.25 -18.32 1.96
CA VAL A 566 20.17 -17.96 0.54
C VAL A 566 19.09 -16.91 0.30
N PHE A 567 17.92 -17.04 0.93
CA PHE A 567 16.86 -16.03 0.86
C PHE A 567 17.34 -14.66 1.38
N LYS A 568 17.93 -14.62 2.59
CA LYS A 568 18.54 -13.42 3.19
C LYS A 568 19.48 -12.74 2.20
N SER A 569 20.36 -13.52 1.56
CA SER A 569 21.33 -12.99 0.61
C SER A 569 20.71 -12.35 -0.65
N PHE A 570 19.49 -12.75 -1.04
CA PHE A 570 18.76 -12.09 -2.12
C PHE A 570 18.13 -10.79 -1.62
N VAL A 571 17.38 -10.84 -0.52
CA VAL A 571 16.62 -9.69 -0.02
C VAL A 571 17.47 -8.61 0.66
N GLU A 572 18.77 -8.84 0.82
CA GLU A 572 19.74 -7.83 1.29
C GLU A 572 20.75 -7.41 0.22
N SER A 573 20.51 -7.82 -1.04
CA SER A 573 21.36 -7.39 -2.14
C SER A 573 20.95 -5.99 -2.65
N ASN A 574 21.92 -5.22 -3.16
CA ASN A 574 21.64 -3.93 -3.79
C ASN A 574 20.61 -4.03 -4.93
N GLU A 575 20.63 -5.13 -5.68
CA GLU A 575 19.67 -5.37 -6.77
C GLU A 575 18.23 -5.47 -6.25
N TYR A 576 18.02 -6.11 -5.09
CA TYR A 576 16.71 -6.14 -4.46
C TYR A 576 16.31 -4.79 -3.86
N VAL A 577 17.26 -4.07 -3.26
CA VAL A 577 17.04 -2.70 -2.77
C VAL A 577 16.54 -1.82 -3.92
N ASP A 578 17.14 -1.91 -5.11
CA ASP A 578 16.67 -1.17 -6.29
C ASP A 578 15.23 -1.56 -6.70
N VAL A 579 14.88 -2.85 -6.62
CA VAL A 579 13.51 -3.32 -6.87
C VAL A 579 12.53 -2.73 -5.86
N CYS A 580 12.84 -2.76 -4.57
CA CYS A 580 12.00 -2.18 -3.52
C CYS A 580 11.85 -0.66 -3.66
N ASN A 581 12.95 0.04 -3.94
CA ASN A 581 12.95 1.48 -4.18
C ASN A 581 12.08 1.85 -5.39
N SER A 582 12.10 1.03 -6.45
CA SER A 582 11.23 1.24 -7.63
C SER A 582 9.74 1.06 -7.33
N CYS A 583 9.40 0.35 -6.24
CA CYS A 583 8.03 0.22 -5.75
C CYS A 583 7.69 1.26 -4.66
N GLY A 584 8.69 1.94 -4.09
CA GLY A 584 8.49 2.82 -2.95
C GLY A 584 8.25 2.10 -1.63
N ILE A 585 8.89 0.95 -1.42
CA ILE A 585 8.80 0.17 -0.17
C ILE A 585 10.18 -0.01 0.45
N VAL A 586 10.22 -0.13 1.78
CA VAL A 586 11.45 -0.42 2.51
C VAL A 586 11.86 -1.88 2.27
N SER A 587 13.11 -2.13 1.87
CA SER A 587 13.58 -3.48 1.55
C SER A 587 13.65 -4.39 2.77
N GLY A 588 14.19 -3.91 3.90
CA GLY A 588 14.35 -4.64 5.15
C GLY A 588 15.55 -5.58 5.22
N GLU A 589 15.71 -6.23 6.38
CA GLU A 589 16.77 -7.22 6.69
C GLU A 589 16.18 -8.46 7.37
N VAL A 590 16.88 -9.59 7.29
CA VAL A 590 16.47 -10.87 7.87
C VAL A 590 17.47 -11.32 8.93
N ASP A 591 17.01 -11.49 10.17
CA ASP A 591 17.83 -12.08 11.23
C ASP A 591 17.79 -13.62 11.18
N LEU A 592 18.97 -14.25 11.30
CA LEU A 592 19.14 -15.71 11.25
C LEU A 592 19.92 -16.18 12.49
N PRO A 593 19.25 -16.53 13.60
CA PRO A 593 19.93 -16.81 14.86
C PRO A 593 20.70 -18.14 14.89
N ASP A 594 20.47 -19.02 13.92
CA ASP A 594 21.10 -20.32 13.83
C ASP A 594 22.61 -20.21 13.54
N ALA A 595 23.42 -20.92 14.32
CA ALA A 595 24.89 -20.86 14.20
C ALA A 595 25.39 -21.26 12.80
N ARG A 596 24.71 -22.20 12.12
CA ARG A 596 25.06 -22.59 10.75
C ARG A 596 24.88 -21.45 9.73
N ASP A 597 24.07 -20.46 10.03
CA ASP A 597 23.77 -19.36 9.10
C ASP A 597 24.70 -18.16 9.33
N GLN A 598 25.49 -18.16 10.41
CA GLN A 598 26.47 -17.11 10.72
C GLN A 598 27.72 -17.17 9.84
N ASN A 599 28.06 -18.36 9.33
CA ASN A 599 29.21 -18.56 8.46
C ASN A 599 28.93 -19.69 7.45
N PRO A 600 28.52 -19.37 6.21
CA PRO A 600 28.13 -20.38 5.23
C PRO A 600 29.29 -21.28 4.81
N ASN A 601 30.53 -20.76 4.79
CA ASN A 601 31.71 -21.54 4.45
C ASN A 601 32.03 -22.59 5.51
N LEU A 602 31.88 -22.23 6.80
CA LEU A 602 31.96 -23.19 7.90
C LEU A 602 30.87 -24.26 7.78
N THR A 603 29.63 -23.88 7.44
CA THR A 603 28.55 -24.84 7.24
C THR A 603 28.82 -25.80 6.10
N MET A 604 29.35 -25.31 4.98
CA MET A 604 29.80 -26.16 3.87
C MET A 604 30.92 -27.12 4.31
N PHE A 605 31.84 -26.65 5.16
CA PHE A 605 32.87 -27.51 5.73
C PHE A 605 32.28 -28.62 6.61
N VAL A 606 31.40 -28.30 7.55
CA VAL A 606 30.76 -29.31 8.41
C VAL A 606 29.94 -30.30 7.57
N SER A 607 29.18 -29.81 6.59
CA SER A 607 28.43 -30.65 5.64
C SER A 607 29.36 -31.57 4.83
N ARG A 608 30.56 -31.10 4.49
CA ARG A 608 31.62 -31.91 3.86
C ARG A 608 32.10 -33.02 4.78
N LEU A 609 32.19 -32.81 6.10
CA LEU A 609 32.54 -33.87 7.06
C LEU A 609 31.51 -35.01 7.01
N TYR A 610 30.22 -34.69 7.10
CA TYR A 610 29.15 -35.68 6.98
C TYR A 610 29.18 -36.42 5.63
N SER A 611 29.26 -35.67 4.53
CA SER A 611 29.14 -36.26 3.19
C SER A 611 30.39 -37.04 2.75
N LYS A 612 31.59 -36.58 3.11
CA LYS A 612 32.85 -37.20 2.66
C LYS A 612 33.42 -38.22 3.66
N ALA A 613 33.31 -37.97 4.96
CA ALA A 613 33.72 -38.96 5.96
C ALA A 613 32.62 -40.02 6.14
N LEU A 614 31.39 -39.62 6.42
CA LEU A 614 30.31 -40.55 6.79
C LEU A 614 29.49 -41.04 5.59
N GLY A 615 29.54 -40.35 4.44
CA GLY A 615 28.83 -40.78 3.23
C GLY A 615 27.32 -40.56 3.30
N ARG A 616 26.87 -39.60 4.12
CA ARG A 616 25.45 -39.25 4.27
C ARG A 616 25.26 -37.74 4.33
N THR A 617 24.03 -37.30 4.12
CA THR A 617 23.66 -35.89 4.29
C THR A 617 23.66 -35.52 5.77
N ALA A 618 24.13 -34.32 6.08
CA ALA A 618 24.11 -33.78 7.42
C ALA A 618 22.68 -33.48 7.88
N GLU A 619 22.36 -33.75 9.15
CA GLU A 619 21.15 -33.25 9.78
C GLU A 619 21.30 -31.77 10.17
N THR A 620 20.19 -31.02 10.16
CA THR A 620 20.16 -29.60 10.59
C THR A 620 20.77 -29.40 11.98
N ASP A 621 20.37 -30.21 12.95
CA ASP A 621 20.86 -30.09 14.33
C ASP A 621 22.37 -30.39 14.42
N GLY A 622 22.87 -31.31 13.59
CA GLY A 622 24.28 -31.62 13.49
C GLY A 622 25.10 -30.46 12.92
N LEU A 623 24.62 -29.84 11.84
CA LEU A 623 25.22 -28.63 11.27
C LEU A 623 25.26 -27.48 12.29
N ASN A 624 24.12 -27.22 12.95
CA ASN A 624 24.03 -26.16 13.96
C ASN A 624 24.94 -26.42 15.16
N TYR A 625 25.01 -27.66 15.65
CA TYR A 625 25.87 -28.04 16.77
C TYR A 625 27.35 -27.76 16.46
N TYR A 626 27.88 -28.33 15.38
CA TYR A 626 29.30 -28.17 15.06
C TYR A 626 29.64 -26.72 14.69
N ALA A 627 28.76 -26.01 13.98
CA ALA A 627 28.96 -24.59 13.71
C ALA A 627 29.04 -23.78 15.01
N ALA A 628 28.14 -24.02 15.98
CA ALA A 628 28.15 -23.32 17.27
C ALA A 628 29.40 -23.62 18.10
N GLU A 629 29.84 -24.87 18.16
CA GLU A 629 31.06 -25.26 18.89
C GLU A 629 32.32 -24.65 18.28
N ILE A 630 32.41 -24.60 16.95
CA ILE A 630 33.56 -24.01 16.25
C ILE A 630 33.55 -22.48 16.36
N LEU A 631 32.43 -21.81 16.10
CA LEU A 631 32.33 -20.35 16.20
C LEU A 631 32.58 -19.82 17.61
N SER A 632 32.23 -20.61 18.64
CA SER A 632 32.51 -20.25 20.04
C SER A 632 33.94 -20.58 20.48
N GLY A 633 34.76 -21.21 19.63
CA GLY A 633 36.12 -21.63 19.95
C GLY A 633 36.21 -22.79 20.95
N ARG A 634 35.11 -23.51 21.20
CA ARG A 634 35.12 -24.68 22.10
C ARG A 634 35.74 -25.92 21.45
N ILE A 635 35.60 -26.02 20.13
CA ILE A 635 36.17 -27.10 19.32
C ILE A 635 36.89 -26.46 18.13
N ALA A 636 38.13 -26.85 17.86
CA ALA A 636 38.82 -26.41 16.66
C ALA A 636 38.30 -27.16 15.41
N PRO A 637 38.34 -26.57 14.20
CA PRO A 637 37.86 -27.23 12.99
C PRO A 637 38.55 -28.59 12.70
N GLU A 638 39.83 -28.72 13.03
CA GLU A 638 40.59 -29.96 12.95
C GLU A 638 40.07 -31.02 13.94
N ASP A 639 39.66 -30.62 15.14
CA ASP A 639 39.11 -31.53 16.15
C ASP A 639 37.72 -32.02 15.74
N ALA A 640 36.92 -31.12 15.15
CA ALA A 640 35.65 -31.52 14.55
C ALA A 640 35.88 -32.56 13.43
N ALA A 641 36.79 -32.31 12.49
CA ALA A 641 37.11 -33.28 11.44
C ALA A 641 37.64 -34.62 11.99
N GLN A 642 38.50 -34.58 13.00
CA GLN A 642 39.00 -35.75 13.72
C GLN A 642 37.87 -36.58 14.34
N ASN A 643 36.93 -35.93 15.02
CA ASN A 643 35.80 -36.59 15.68
C ASN A 643 34.94 -37.39 14.69
N PHE A 644 34.80 -36.91 13.45
CA PHE A 644 34.11 -37.67 12.40
C PHE A 644 34.89 -38.91 11.98
N ILE A 645 36.22 -38.81 11.80
CA ILE A 645 37.05 -39.94 11.36
C ILE A 645 37.24 -40.99 12.47
N PHE A 646 37.29 -40.57 13.73
CA PHE A 646 37.37 -41.48 14.88
C PHE A 646 36.00 -41.91 15.40
N SER A 647 34.91 -41.57 14.70
CA SER A 647 33.58 -42.02 15.08
C SER A 647 33.40 -43.51 14.79
N PRO A 648 32.62 -44.24 15.62
CA PRO A 648 32.26 -45.63 15.33
C PRO A 648 31.62 -45.79 13.94
N GLU A 649 30.81 -44.80 13.52
CA GLU A 649 30.18 -44.78 12.20
C GLU A 649 31.20 -44.79 11.05
N PHE A 650 32.34 -44.10 11.22
CA PHE A 650 33.42 -44.13 10.24
C PHE A 650 34.21 -45.44 10.30
N GLU A 651 34.56 -45.90 11.50
CA GLU A 651 35.33 -47.13 11.70
C GLU A 651 34.62 -48.36 11.11
N ASP A 652 33.29 -48.43 11.26
CA ASP A 652 32.44 -49.51 10.74
C ASP A 652 32.47 -49.64 9.20
N LYS A 653 32.97 -48.62 8.49
CA LYS A 653 33.17 -48.68 7.02
C LYS A 653 34.29 -49.63 6.62
N ASN A 654 35.19 -49.99 7.55
CA ASN A 654 36.30 -50.92 7.34
C ASN A 654 37.10 -50.64 6.04
N LEU A 655 37.44 -49.36 5.81
CA LEU A 655 38.10 -48.91 4.59
C LEU A 655 39.50 -49.53 4.45
N SER A 656 39.92 -49.76 3.20
CA SER A 656 41.34 -50.01 2.91
C SER A 656 42.17 -48.75 3.15
N ASP A 657 43.50 -48.88 3.30
CA ASP A 657 44.39 -47.73 3.50
C ASP A 657 44.31 -46.71 2.34
N MET A 658 44.21 -47.21 1.11
CA MET A 658 44.01 -46.36 -0.06
C MET A 658 42.70 -45.56 0.03
N GLU A 659 41.58 -46.22 0.35
CA GLU A 659 40.30 -45.52 0.46
C GLU A 659 40.27 -44.57 1.67
N TYR A 660 40.94 -44.92 2.76
CA TYR A 660 41.12 -44.04 3.91
C TYR A 660 41.83 -42.73 3.53
N VAL A 661 42.98 -42.81 2.85
CA VAL A 661 43.72 -41.61 2.41
C VAL A 661 42.89 -40.77 1.44
N LYS A 662 42.16 -41.38 0.50
CA LYS A 662 41.27 -40.65 -0.43
C LYS A 662 40.17 -39.89 0.31
N VAL A 663 39.61 -40.47 1.37
CA VAL A 663 38.62 -39.78 2.20
C VAL A 663 39.26 -38.60 2.93
N LEU A 664 40.48 -38.73 3.47
CA LEU A 664 41.16 -37.61 4.11
C LEU A 664 41.36 -36.41 3.17
N TYR A 665 41.77 -36.64 1.92
CA TYR A 665 41.86 -35.56 0.93
C TYR A 665 40.52 -34.83 0.72
N ARG A 666 39.43 -35.58 0.55
CA ARG A 666 38.10 -35.00 0.33
C ARG A 666 37.57 -34.25 1.56
N THR A 667 37.84 -34.77 2.75
CA THR A 667 37.33 -34.23 4.02
C THR A 667 38.12 -32.99 4.47
N PHE A 668 39.44 -33.07 4.49
CA PHE A 668 40.30 -31.97 4.96
C PHE A 668 40.56 -30.94 3.84
N MET A 669 40.95 -31.39 2.66
CA MET A 669 41.39 -30.48 1.58
C MET A 669 40.25 -30.02 0.65
N GLY A 670 39.09 -30.67 0.69
CA GLY A 670 37.97 -30.31 -0.18
C GLY A 670 38.20 -30.61 -1.66
N ARG A 671 39.17 -31.47 -1.98
CA ARG A 671 39.53 -31.85 -3.36
C ARG A 671 39.89 -33.33 -3.46
N GLU A 672 40.01 -33.81 -4.69
CA GLU A 672 40.59 -35.13 -4.95
C GLU A 672 42.11 -35.13 -4.72
N PHE A 673 42.62 -36.31 -4.39
CA PHE A 673 44.05 -36.58 -4.29
C PHE A 673 44.73 -36.41 -5.65
N ASP A 674 46.00 -36.04 -5.64
CA ASP A 674 46.90 -36.26 -6.77
C ASP A 674 47.65 -37.59 -6.58
N GLU A 675 48.04 -38.22 -7.70
CA GLU A 675 48.71 -39.52 -7.69
C GLU A 675 50.00 -39.52 -6.85
N GLY A 676 50.74 -38.40 -6.86
CA GLY A 676 51.97 -38.26 -6.08
C GLY A 676 51.69 -38.24 -4.58
N GLY A 677 50.72 -37.44 -4.15
CA GLY A 677 50.28 -37.35 -2.76
C GLY A 677 49.71 -38.67 -2.23
N LEU A 678 48.86 -39.35 -3.01
CA LEU A 678 48.33 -40.66 -2.62
C LEU A 678 49.46 -41.68 -2.45
N SER A 679 50.39 -41.76 -3.41
CA SER A 679 51.53 -42.67 -3.34
C SER A 679 52.42 -42.38 -2.14
N TYR A 680 52.64 -41.10 -1.81
CA TYR A 680 53.45 -40.69 -0.66
C TYR A 680 52.86 -41.19 0.66
N HIS A 681 51.55 -41.04 0.88
CA HIS A 681 50.90 -41.49 2.11
C HIS A 681 50.83 -43.02 2.21
N LEU A 682 50.60 -43.72 1.09
CA LEU A 682 50.59 -45.18 1.06
C LEU A 682 51.96 -45.79 1.37
N ASP A 683 53.04 -45.25 0.80
CA ASP A 683 54.41 -45.68 1.11
C ASP A 683 54.72 -45.50 2.60
N ARG A 684 54.30 -44.38 3.20
CA ARG A 684 54.45 -44.17 4.65
C ARG A 684 53.71 -45.24 5.47
N MET A 685 52.49 -45.60 5.08
CA MET A 685 51.72 -46.65 5.75
C MET A 685 52.36 -48.04 5.60
N GLU A 686 52.86 -48.39 4.41
CA GLU A 686 53.61 -49.63 4.18
C GLU A 686 54.88 -49.71 5.03
N ASN A 687 55.50 -48.57 5.33
CA ASN A 687 56.66 -48.44 6.21
C ASN A 687 56.30 -48.29 7.71
N GLY A 688 55.05 -48.54 8.10
CA GLY A 688 54.62 -48.66 9.50
C GLY A 688 54.06 -47.40 10.16
N VAL A 689 53.83 -46.31 9.41
CA VAL A 689 53.13 -45.13 9.93
C VAL A 689 51.65 -45.45 10.12
N SER A 690 51.07 -45.08 11.27
CA SER A 690 49.68 -45.38 11.59
C SER A 690 48.70 -44.50 10.81
N ARG A 691 47.44 -44.93 10.68
CA ARG A 691 46.35 -44.12 10.11
C ARG A 691 46.15 -42.79 10.84
N GLU A 692 46.24 -42.83 12.17
CA GLU A 692 46.16 -41.66 13.04
C GLU A 692 47.25 -40.63 12.72
N GLU A 693 48.50 -41.08 12.55
CA GLU A 693 49.61 -40.18 12.23
C GLU A 693 49.52 -39.64 10.79
N ILE A 694 48.94 -40.40 9.85
CA ILE A 694 48.60 -39.89 8.53
C ILE A 694 47.53 -38.80 8.64
N LEU A 695 46.46 -39.02 9.40
CA LEU A 695 45.40 -38.04 9.63
C LEU A 695 45.93 -36.73 10.21
N PHE A 696 46.76 -36.80 11.25
CA PHE A 696 47.35 -35.60 11.84
C PHE A 696 48.17 -34.80 10.83
N GLY A 697 48.81 -35.47 9.86
CA GLY A 697 49.47 -34.82 8.74
C GLY A 697 48.54 -33.99 7.85
N PHE A 698 47.26 -34.38 7.71
CA PHE A 698 46.25 -33.58 7.01
C PHE A 698 45.70 -32.47 7.91
N ALA A 699 45.29 -32.83 9.13
CA ALA A 699 44.64 -31.95 10.10
C ALA A 699 45.49 -30.73 10.48
N TYR A 700 46.80 -30.91 10.59
CA TYR A 700 47.74 -29.84 10.95
C TYR A 700 48.61 -29.39 9.77
N SER A 701 48.14 -29.59 8.54
CA SER A 701 48.84 -29.12 7.35
C SER A 701 48.62 -27.62 7.13
N PRO A 702 49.59 -26.90 6.54
CA PRO A 702 49.40 -25.51 6.13
C PRO A 702 48.26 -25.32 5.12
N GLU A 703 47.96 -26.35 4.32
CA GLU A 703 46.84 -26.32 3.37
C GLU A 703 45.50 -26.30 4.11
N PHE A 704 45.31 -27.17 5.11
CA PHE A 704 44.09 -27.18 5.91
C PHE A 704 43.92 -25.89 6.72
N GLU A 705 44.99 -25.42 7.37
CA GLU A 705 45.01 -24.13 8.07
C GLU A 705 44.59 -22.98 7.15
N GLY A 706 45.16 -22.91 5.93
CA GLY A 706 44.79 -21.91 4.94
C GLY A 706 43.32 -21.96 4.51
N ILE A 707 42.74 -23.16 4.39
CA ILE A 707 41.30 -23.31 4.08
C ILE A 707 40.46 -22.78 5.25
N MET A 708 40.78 -23.14 6.50
CA MET A 708 40.03 -22.68 7.67
C MET A 708 40.13 -21.16 7.85
N SER A 709 41.33 -20.58 7.67
CA SER A 709 41.50 -19.13 7.70
C SER A 709 40.72 -18.41 6.59
N SER A 710 40.54 -19.03 5.42
CA SER A 710 39.69 -18.46 4.36
C SER A 710 38.21 -18.38 4.75
N PHE A 711 37.80 -19.15 5.76
CA PHE A 711 36.46 -19.11 6.34
C PHE A 711 36.37 -18.12 7.51
N GLY A 712 37.47 -17.44 7.86
CA GLY A 712 37.54 -16.52 9.01
C GLY A 712 37.69 -17.21 10.36
N LEU A 713 38.25 -18.42 10.38
CA LEU A 713 38.49 -19.25 11.57
C LEU A 713 39.97 -19.28 11.99
#